data_AF-A0A9P7K8A9-F1
#
_entry.id   AF-A0A9P7K8A9-F1
#
_cell.length_a   1.000
_cell.length_b   1.000
_cell.length_c   1.000
_cell.angle_alpha   90.00
_cell.angle_beta   90.00
_cell.angle_gamma   90.00
#
_symmetry.space_group_name_H-M   'P 1'
#
loop_
_entity.id
_entity.type
_entity.pdbx_description
1 polymer ?
#
loop_
_entity_poly.entity_id
_entity_poly.type
_entity_poly.pdbx_seq_one_letter_code
_entity_poly.pdbx_strand_id
1 'polypeptide(L)'
;MQIASLLPFLLAAISVQALPLDERGVIDDVGVLDDVLLFDAPAFPDPANPGKTIASIQAFVSLRQADLGFFTATVESALNAIGVKVGNKISTLEDRIKLLGAVGLPGKNVQVNVGGCDTQAKLPRTALRDLGITLSNVTLGTCGAGKQLAASVVVPSVDSRKFTSTIFSSPNSGFGVISDIDDTVKVSNVLDKLALARSTLLDAPKAVTGMPELYASLAKSLDNPQFVYVSGSPFQLYPFLNNFINTAYSASKGPILLQNLTLIDVQGLLDFARSDGVQEYKVSMIDRLHGMYPNKKFLAVGDSTQKDPETYAEAFKKYGGDFMTCSWIRRVEGADNSDARFAKAFAGVPDNKFRIFTDAEIPALQNINVAGENLGLTVCWSDADEMRKLLHLPILQFFAFGMYLLDDSKPDDDVIRFLATDMKVAVFGSRQYDIDSLDAACKATTGIELSYFEPLLDKTTAVLTQGHDAICIFVNDVCDATVLERLHQYGVKFVALRCAGFNNVDLAAAAKLDIKVVRVPSYAPEAVAEFTVGMLLTVIRKYHKSFSRVREGNFLLDGLLGFNLAGKTVGLIGTGKIGLITGRILAKGFCCNVIAYDPYPSPDAAENGIAYVDTLEELLGRSDIISLHCPLNEQTRYIINDDSLAKTKPGVVLINTSRAVGLDVYEKEAAYFFADSSGKIIHDDVFARLLTFYNVFMSGHQAYLTKEALSNIADTTIKNLKDLEATGTSENQVKQ
;
A
#
# COMPACT_ATOMS: atom_id res chain seq x y z
N MET A 1 18.97 6.84 -20.43
CA MET A 1 19.07 6.31 -21.82
C MET A 1 18.58 4.85 -21.87
N GLN A 2 17.40 4.54 -21.29
CA GLN A 2 16.93 3.15 -21.07
C GLN A 2 15.44 2.91 -21.41
N ILE A 3 14.75 3.87 -22.03
CA ILE A 3 13.34 3.69 -22.48
C ILE A 3 13.28 3.14 -23.92
N ALA A 4 14.36 3.28 -24.71
CA ALA A 4 14.39 2.83 -26.10
C ALA A 4 14.50 1.30 -26.27
N SER A 5 14.94 0.57 -25.24
CA SER A 5 15.22 -0.88 -25.29
C SER A 5 14.00 -1.79 -25.07
N LEU A 6 12.89 -1.26 -24.55
CA LEU A 6 11.63 -2.01 -24.34
C LEU A 6 10.60 -1.80 -25.48
N LEU A 7 10.85 -0.82 -26.34
CA LEU A 7 9.96 -0.46 -27.45
C LEU A 7 9.69 -1.62 -28.44
N PRO A 8 10.66 -2.49 -28.80
CA PRO A 8 10.40 -3.59 -29.74
C PRO A 8 9.44 -4.66 -29.19
N PHE A 9 9.49 -4.95 -27.89
CA PHE A 9 8.59 -5.90 -27.22
C PHE A 9 7.18 -5.31 -27.06
N LEU A 10 7.08 -4.01 -26.72
CA LEU A 10 5.81 -3.29 -26.72
C LEU A 10 5.20 -3.23 -28.12
N LEU A 11 5.99 -2.96 -29.17
CA LEU A 11 5.52 -2.89 -30.56
C LEU A 11 5.06 -4.26 -31.11
N ALA A 12 5.71 -5.36 -30.71
CA ALA A 12 5.29 -6.72 -31.06
C ALA A 12 4.05 -7.20 -30.29
N ALA A 13 3.88 -6.76 -29.03
CA ALA A 13 2.65 -7.01 -28.26
C ALA A 13 1.48 -6.16 -28.75
N ILE A 14 1.75 -4.92 -29.17
CA ILE A 14 0.77 -4.01 -29.76
C ILE A 14 0.28 -4.52 -31.12
N SER A 15 1.13 -5.13 -31.95
CA SER A 15 0.71 -5.66 -33.26
C SER A 15 -0.24 -6.85 -33.16
N VAL A 16 -0.16 -7.66 -32.10
CA VAL A 16 -1.14 -8.73 -31.82
C VAL A 16 -2.43 -8.17 -31.20
N GLN A 17 -2.34 -7.08 -30.43
CA GLN A 17 -3.50 -6.38 -29.84
C GLN A 17 -4.17 -5.38 -30.80
N ALA A 18 -3.57 -5.08 -31.96
CA ALA A 18 -4.08 -4.14 -32.95
C ALA A 18 -5.15 -4.72 -33.90
N LEU A 19 -5.53 -5.99 -33.75
CA LEU A 19 -6.65 -6.57 -34.50
C LEU A 19 -8.00 -6.08 -33.94
N PRO A 20 -8.95 -5.68 -34.81
CA PRO A 20 -10.31 -5.28 -34.43
C PRO A 20 -11.01 -6.32 -33.54
N LEU A 21 -11.81 -5.86 -32.56
CA LEU A 21 -12.52 -6.71 -31.57
C LEU A 21 -13.48 -7.72 -32.21
N ASP A 22 -14.01 -7.39 -33.38
CA ASP A 22 -14.88 -8.18 -34.24
C ASP A 22 -14.14 -9.23 -35.08
N GLU A 23 -12.85 -9.03 -35.36
CA GLU A 23 -11.98 -10.05 -35.99
C GLU A 23 -11.38 -11.04 -34.96
N ARG A 24 -11.40 -10.72 -33.66
CA ARG A 24 -10.94 -11.62 -32.58
C ARG A 24 -11.83 -12.84 -32.37
N GLY A 25 -13.09 -12.79 -32.80
CA GLY A 25 -14.02 -13.92 -32.74
C GLY A 25 -13.58 -15.14 -33.56
N VAL A 26 -12.63 -14.96 -34.49
CA VAL A 26 -12.09 -16.04 -35.34
C VAL A 26 -10.84 -16.69 -34.75
N ILE A 27 -10.21 -16.07 -33.72
CA ILE A 27 -8.94 -16.55 -33.12
C ILE A 27 -9.11 -17.07 -31.69
N ASP A 28 -10.25 -16.79 -31.02
CA ASP A 28 -10.54 -17.31 -29.68
C ASP A 28 -10.53 -18.86 -29.60
N ASP A 29 -10.73 -19.57 -30.73
CA ASP A 29 -10.68 -21.03 -30.81
C ASP A 29 -9.29 -21.62 -31.13
N VAL A 30 -8.27 -20.79 -31.37
CA VAL A 30 -6.89 -21.27 -31.65
C VAL A 30 -5.99 -21.01 -30.44
N GLY A 31 -6.30 -21.64 -29.32
CA GLY A 31 -5.49 -21.66 -28.08
C GLY A 31 -4.12 -22.37 -28.20
N VAL A 32 -3.57 -22.49 -29.41
CA VAL A 32 -2.36 -23.29 -29.72
C VAL A 32 -1.05 -22.55 -29.38
N LEU A 33 -1.11 -21.22 -29.19
CA LEU A 33 0.07 -20.38 -28.95
C LEU A 33 0.16 -19.82 -27.52
N ASP A 34 -0.81 -20.11 -26.66
CA ASP A 34 -0.79 -19.67 -25.27
C ASP A 34 -0.07 -20.72 -24.40
N ASP A 35 0.70 -20.28 -23.41
CA ASP A 35 1.22 -21.11 -22.32
C ASP A 35 0.37 -20.85 -21.07
N VAL A 36 0.07 -21.91 -20.31
CA VAL A 36 -0.70 -21.82 -19.07
C VAL A 36 0.10 -22.36 -17.90
N LEU A 37 0.32 -21.54 -16.89
CA LEU A 37 0.79 -22.00 -15.59
C LEU A 37 -0.41 -22.23 -14.69
N LEU A 38 -0.69 -23.49 -14.38
CA LEU A 38 -1.70 -23.88 -13.41
C LEU A 38 -1.05 -24.11 -12.05
N PHE A 39 -1.59 -23.48 -11.01
CA PHE A 39 -1.05 -23.55 -9.65
C PHE A 39 -1.70 -24.69 -8.87
N ASP A 40 -0.95 -25.24 -7.92
CA ASP A 40 -1.46 -26.15 -6.91
C ASP A 40 -2.43 -25.37 -6.02
N ALA A 41 -3.58 -25.98 -5.70
CA ALA A 41 -4.67 -25.26 -5.06
C ALA A 41 -5.27 -26.02 -3.87
N PRO A 42 -5.69 -25.32 -2.80
CA PRO A 42 -6.46 -25.93 -1.74
C PRO A 42 -7.90 -26.21 -2.22
N ALA A 43 -8.47 -27.31 -1.75
CA ALA A 43 -9.88 -27.64 -1.86
C ALA A 43 -10.48 -27.96 -0.49
N PHE A 44 -11.72 -27.53 -0.30
CA PHE A 44 -12.41 -27.54 0.97
C PHE A 44 -13.92 -27.79 0.77
N PRO A 45 -14.64 -28.31 1.77
CA PRO A 45 -16.08 -28.49 1.67
C PRO A 45 -16.80 -27.17 1.45
N ASP A 46 -17.80 -27.16 0.57
CA ASP A 46 -18.66 -26.00 0.35
C ASP A 46 -19.44 -25.69 1.64
N PRO A 47 -19.25 -24.51 2.27
CA PRO A 47 -19.96 -24.15 3.49
C PRO A 47 -21.49 -24.13 3.32
N ALA A 48 -21.98 -23.84 2.11
CA ALA A 48 -23.40 -23.83 1.80
C ALA A 48 -23.94 -25.22 1.40
N ASN A 49 -23.06 -26.14 0.98
CA ASN A 49 -23.45 -27.47 0.50
C ASN A 49 -22.44 -28.53 0.98
N PRO A 50 -22.57 -29.07 2.21
CA PRO A 50 -21.55 -29.92 2.83
C PRO A 50 -21.13 -31.19 2.07
N GLY A 51 -21.89 -31.62 1.05
CA GLY A 51 -21.55 -32.72 0.14
C GLY A 51 -20.78 -32.32 -1.12
N LYS A 52 -20.50 -31.03 -1.32
CA LYS A 52 -19.77 -30.49 -2.47
C LYS A 52 -18.41 -29.96 -2.04
N THR A 53 -17.48 -29.96 -2.99
CA THR A 53 -16.12 -29.44 -2.82
C THR A 53 -15.97 -28.14 -3.59
N ILE A 54 -15.35 -27.14 -2.98
CA ILE A 54 -14.84 -25.92 -3.62
C ILE A 54 -13.33 -26.03 -3.71
N ALA A 55 -12.75 -25.69 -4.85
CA ALA A 55 -11.32 -25.50 -5.02
C ALA A 55 -11.00 -24.04 -5.31
N SER A 56 -9.91 -23.55 -4.76
CA SER A 56 -9.43 -22.19 -4.95
C SER A 56 -8.34 -22.15 -6.02
N ILE A 57 -8.75 -22.21 -7.29
CA ILE A 57 -7.85 -22.44 -8.42
C ILE A 57 -7.32 -21.12 -8.97
N GLN A 58 -5.99 -21.08 -9.19
CA GLN A 58 -5.28 -19.98 -9.84
C GLN A 58 -4.64 -20.48 -11.15
N ALA A 59 -4.66 -19.64 -12.18
CA ALA A 59 -3.97 -19.87 -13.43
C ALA A 59 -3.37 -18.57 -13.97
N PHE A 60 -2.23 -18.67 -14.66
CA PHE A 60 -1.61 -17.57 -15.40
C PHE A 60 -1.52 -17.98 -16.87
N VAL A 61 -2.06 -17.16 -17.76
CA VAL A 61 -2.04 -17.39 -19.21
C VAL A 61 -1.10 -16.37 -19.84
N SER A 62 -0.11 -16.84 -20.59
CA SER A 62 0.89 -15.99 -21.24
C SER A 62 1.11 -16.35 -22.70
N LEU A 63 1.60 -15.37 -23.47
CA LEU A 63 2.07 -15.60 -24.81
C LEU A 63 3.28 -16.54 -24.77
N ARG A 64 3.30 -17.55 -25.64
CA ARG A 64 4.45 -18.43 -25.80
C ARG A 64 5.69 -17.62 -26.18
N GLN A 65 6.72 -17.72 -25.35
CA GLN A 65 7.99 -17.03 -25.58
C GLN A 65 8.96 -17.88 -26.38
N ALA A 66 9.52 -17.32 -27.45
CA ALA A 66 10.47 -18.00 -28.33
C ALA A 66 11.94 -17.62 -28.08
N ASP A 67 12.22 -16.46 -27.47
CA ASP A 67 13.58 -16.00 -27.20
C ASP A 67 13.64 -15.11 -25.93
N LEU A 68 14.43 -15.53 -24.94
CA LEU A 68 14.68 -14.80 -23.69
C LEU A 68 16.03 -14.07 -23.70
N GLY A 69 16.88 -14.24 -24.72
CA GLY A 69 18.28 -13.84 -24.69
C GLY A 69 18.52 -12.37 -24.35
N PHE A 70 17.69 -11.47 -24.88
CA PHE A 70 17.77 -10.04 -24.55
C PHE A 70 17.40 -9.73 -23.10
N PHE A 71 16.35 -10.39 -22.58
CA PHE A 71 15.90 -10.20 -21.20
C PHE A 71 16.93 -10.77 -20.22
N THR A 72 17.47 -11.96 -20.50
CA THR A 72 18.55 -12.61 -19.75
C THR A 72 19.79 -11.72 -19.69
N ALA A 73 20.24 -11.17 -20.83
CA ALA A 73 21.39 -10.27 -20.86
C ALA A 73 21.17 -9.01 -20.00
N THR A 74 19.94 -8.49 -19.98
CA THR A 74 19.59 -7.32 -19.17
C THR A 74 19.63 -7.63 -17.67
N VAL A 75 19.06 -8.76 -17.25
CA VAL A 75 19.10 -9.20 -15.84
C VAL A 75 20.52 -9.55 -15.41
N GLU A 76 21.30 -10.23 -16.27
CA GLU A 76 22.70 -10.52 -16.03
C GLU A 76 23.52 -9.23 -15.81
N SER A 77 23.31 -8.22 -16.67
CA SER A 77 23.97 -6.92 -16.52
C SER A 77 23.62 -6.26 -15.19
N ALA A 78 22.36 -6.30 -14.77
CA ALA A 78 21.92 -5.74 -13.50
C ALA A 78 22.50 -6.49 -12.28
N LEU A 79 22.50 -7.83 -12.31
CA LEU A 79 23.11 -8.64 -11.26
C LEU A 79 24.61 -8.35 -11.13
N ASN A 80 25.32 -8.24 -12.26
CA ASN A 80 26.73 -7.88 -12.26
C ASN A 80 26.99 -6.47 -11.69
N ALA A 81 26.09 -5.51 -11.96
CA ALA A 81 26.20 -4.13 -11.46
C ALA A 81 26.09 -4.04 -9.92
N ILE A 82 25.34 -4.96 -9.29
CA ILE A 82 25.22 -5.04 -7.83
C ILE A 82 26.20 -6.04 -7.20
N GLY A 83 27.16 -6.55 -7.96
CA GLY A 83 28.22 -7.45 -7.47
C GLY A 83 27.87 -8.95 -7.46
N VAL A 84 26.73 -9.35 -8.02
CA VAL A 84 26.32 -10.76 -8.15
C VAL A 84 26.75 -11.30 -9.52
N LYS A 85 27.84 -12.06 -9.56
CA LYS A 85 28.36 -12.66 -10.80
C LYS A 85 27.55 -13.89 -11.21
N VAL A 86 26.95 -13.85 -12.40
CA VAL A 86 26.18 -14.97 -12.99
C VAL A 86 27.11 -16.12 -13.42
N GLY A 87 28.21 -15.81 -14.12
CA GLY A 87 29.20 -16.80 -14.54
C GLY A 87 28.59 -17.90 -15.42
N ASN A 88 28.85 -19.16 -15.08
CA ASN A 88 28.35 -20.32 -15.84
C ASN A 88 26.89 -20.72 -15.51
N LYS A 89 26.15 -19.88 -14.77
CA LYS A 89 24.78 -20.16 -14.30
C LYS A 89 23.69 -19.49 -15.15
N ILE A 90 24.00 -19.12 -16.39
CA ILE A 90 23.06 -18.42 -17.29
C ILE A 90 21.79 -19.25 -17.52
N SER A 91 21.89 -20.57 -17.72
CA SER A 91 20.71 -21.43 -17.88
C SER A 91 19.80 -21.43 -16.65
N THR A 92 20.39 -21.48 -15.45
CA THR A 92 19.63 -21.36 -14.19
C THR A 92 18.93 -20.00 -14.11
N LEU A 93 19.62 -18.93 -14.50
CA LEU A 93 19.04 -17.59 -14.52
C LEU A 93 17.86 -17.53 -15.50
N GLU A 94 18.03 -18.04 -16.73
CA GLU A 94 16.97 -18.11 -17.75
C GLU A 94 15.72 -18.82 -17.23
N ASP A 95 15.89 -19.98 -16.61
CA ASP A 95 14.78 -20.74 -16.03
C ASP A 95 14.06 -19.98 -14.91
N ARG A 96 14.79 -19.21 -14.09
CA ARG A 96 14.22 -18.42 -12.98
C ARG A 96 13.49 -17.17 -13.45
N ILE A 97 13.92 -16.57 -14.56
CA ILE A 97 13.36 -15.32 -15.06
C ILE A 97 12.38 -15.50 -16.21
N LYS A 98 12.22 -16.73 -16.75
CA LYS A 98 11.31 -17.02 -17.84
C LYS A 98 9.90 -16.47 -17.61
N LEU A 99 9.32 -16.69 -16.42
CA LEU A 99 7.98 -16.17 -16.11
C LEU A 99 7.95 -14.67 -15.81
N LEU A 100 9.09 -14.08 -15.43
CA LEU A 100 9.22 -12.63 -15.27
C LEU A 100 9.25 -11.90 -16.62
N GLY A 101 9.84 -12.54 -17.63
CA GLY A 101 9.81 -12.04 -19.00
C GLY A 101 8.48 -12.28 -19.71
N ALA A 102 7.62 -13.16 -19.19
CA ALA A 102 6.40 -13.62 -19.86
C ALA A 102 5.37 -12.51 -20.06
N VAL A 103 4.82 -12.41 -21.28
CA VAL A 103 3.74 -11.46 -21.60
C VAL A 103 2.42 -12.13 -21.30
N GLY A 104 1.81 -11.78 -20.17
CA GLY A 104 0.52 -12.35 -19.79
C GLY A 104 -0.66 -11.80 -20.60
N LEU A 105 -1.66 -12.65 -20.85
CA LEU A 105 -2.75 -12.43 -21.79
C LEU A 105 -4.09 -12.24 -21.07
N PRO A 106 -4.70 -11.04 -21.10
CA PRO A 106 -6.03 -10.80 -20.53
C PRO A 106 -7.15 -11.31 -21.43
N GLY A 107 -8.35 -11.51 -20.86
CA GLY A 107 -9.56 -11.91 -21.58
C GLY A 107 -9.65 -13.40 -21.92
N LYS A 108 -8.68 -14.22 -21.51
CA LYS A 108 -8.59 -15.66 -21.85
C LYS A 108 -9.45 -16.49 -20.91
N ASN A 109 -10.13 -17.50 -21.47
CA ASN A 109 -10.91 -18.46 -20.69
C ASN A 109 -10.01 -19.65 -20.31
N VAL A 110 -10.02 -20.05 -19.03
CA VAL A 110 -9.32 -21.24 -18.56
C VAL A 110 -10.33 -22.23 -18.00
N GLN A 111 -10.36 -23.43 -18.58
CA GLN A 111 -11.15 -24.56 -18.09
C GLN A 111 -10.21 -25.61 -17.51
N VAL A 112 -10.54 -26.11 -16.34
CA VAL A 112 -9.71 -27.07 -15.60
C VAL A 112 -10.53 -28.32 -15.32
N ASN A 113 -10.02 -29.46 -15.78
CA ASN A 113 -10.53 -30.77 -15.41
C ASN A 113 -9.83 -31.25 -14.15
N VAL A 114 -10.59 -31.66 -13.13
CA VAL A 114 -10.05 -32.21 -11.88
C VAL A 114 -10.44 -33.69 -11.81
N GLY A 115 -9.45 -34.56 -11.87
CA GLY A 115 -9.66 -36.01 -11.86
C GLY A 115 -10.35 -36.47 -10.59
N GLY A 116 -11.40 -37.27 -10.75
CA GLY A 116 -12.18 -37.79 -9.62
C GLY A 116 -13.27 -36.84 -9.09
N CYS A 117 -13.55 -35.74 -9.77
CA CYS A 117 -14.67 -34.84 -9.48
C CYS A 117 -15.69 -34.80 -10.62
N ASP A 118 -16.95 -34.54 -10.28
CA ASP A 118 -18.07 -34.59 -11.25
C ASP A 118 -18.23 -33.32 -12.10
N THR A 119 -17.57 -32.22 -11.72
CA THR A 119 -17.70 -30.91 -12.40
C THR A 119 -16.34 -30.37 -12.84
N GLN A 120 -16.28 -29.83 -14.05
CA GLN A 120 -15.12 -29.07 -14.53
C GLN A 120 -15.13 -27.66 -13.94
N ALA A 121 -13.96 -27.19 -13.53
CA ALA A 121 -13.79 -25.84 -13.03
C ALA A 121 -13.64 -24.84 -14.19
N LYS A 122 -14.58 -23.89 -14.29
CA LYS A 122 -14.48 -22.77 -15.22
C LYS A 122 -14.01 -21.53 -14.48
N LEU A 123 -12.81 -21.05 -14.80
CA LEU A 123 -12.27 -19.82 -14.21
C LEU A 123 -12.85 -18.58 -14.91
N PRO A 124 -12.96 -17.45 -14.19
CA PRO A 124 -13.21 -16.15 -14.81
C PRO A 124 -12.15 -15.83 -15.87
N ARG A 125 -12.53 -15.00 -16.85
CA ARG A 125 -11.58 -14.50 -17.84
C ARG A 125 -10.40 -13.83 -17.15
N THR A 126 -9.19 -14.07 -17.66
CA THR A 126 -7.98 -13.45 -17.12
C THR A 126 -8.09 -11.93 -17.11
N ALA A 127 -7.69 -11.30 -16.00
CA ALA A 127 -7.94 -9.88 -15.78
C ALA A 127 -6.94 -9.01 -16.56
N LEU A 128 -7.40 -7.82 -16.98
CA LEU A 128 -6.54 -6.79 -17.59
C LEU A 128 -5.57 -6.17 -16.56
N ARG A 129 -6.02 -6.01 -15.31
CA ARG A 129 -5.26 -5.41 -14.21
C ARG A 129 -4.07 -6.27 -13.78
N ASP A 130 -4.22 -7.59 -13.86
CA ASP A 130 -3.27 -8.56 -13.32
C ASP A 130 -2.52 -9.32 -14.43
N LEU A 131 -2.40 -8.68 -15.60
CA LEU A 131 -1.59 -9.14 -16.73
C LEU A 131 -1.76 -10.65 -17.02
N GLY A 132 -2.98 -11.17 -17.14
CA GLY A 132 -3.17 -12.57 -17.53
C GLY A 132 -3.28 -13.60 -16.40
N ILE A 133 -3.27 -13.20 -15.13
CA ILE A 133 -3.64 -14.10 -14.01
C ILE A 133 -5.17 -14.16 -13.81
N THR A 134 -5.65 -15.27 -13.28
CA THR A 134 -7.02 -15.45 -12.80
C THR A 134 -7.01 -16.34 -11.55
N LEU A 135 -7.86 -16.01 -10.58
CA LEU A 135 -8.00 -16.74 -9.32
C LEU A 135 -9.47 -16.75 -8.92
N SER A 136 -10.03 -17.93 -8.66
CA SER A 136 -11.42 -18.04 -8.22
C SER A 136 -11.65 -19.27 -7.36
N ASN A 137 -12.56 -19.14 -6.40
CA ASN A 137 -13.21 -20.28 -5.78
C ASN A 137 -14.21 -20.86 -6.79
N VAL A 138 -14.08 -22.15 -7.10
CA VAL A 138 -14.91 -22.86 -8.08
C VAL A 138 -15.43 -24.15 -7.47
N THR A 139 -16.71 -24.45 -7.71
CA THR A 139 -17.28 -25.72 -7.27
C THR A 139 -16.80 -26.85 -8.17
N LEU A 140 -16.31 -27.92 -7.57
CA LEU A 140 -15.93 -29.17 -8.26
C LEU A 140 -17.06 -30.22 -8.20
N GLY A 141 -18.20 -29.88 -7.60
CA GLY A 141 -19.28 -30.84 -7.33
C GLY A 141 -18.85 -31.85 -6.27
N THR A 142 -19.17 -33.13 -6.47
CA THR A 142 -18.68 -34.21 -5.61
C THR A 142 -17.31 -34.65 -6.11
N CYS A 143 -16.37 -34.82 -5.19
CA CYS A 143 -15.05 -35.39 -5.49
C CYS A 143 -14.84 -36.68 -4.70
N GLY A 144 -14.11 -37.64 -5.27
CA GLY A 144 -13.68 -38.85 -4.58
C GLY A 144 -12.81 -38.55 -3.35
N ALA A 145 -12.62 -39.55 -2.49
CA ALA A 145 -11.90 -39.42 -1.21
C ALA A 145 -10.38 -39.15 -1.31
N GLY A 146 -9.88 -38.78 -2.49
CA GLY A 146 -8.46 -38.47 -2.71
C GLY A 146 -8.07 -37.13 -2.08
N LYS A 147 -7.04 -37.13 -1.23
CA LYS A 147 -6.45 -35.90 -0.66
C LYS A 147 -5.67 -35.07 -1.70
N GLN A 148 -5.21 -35.72 -2.76
CA GLN A 148 -4.53 -35.06 -3.89
C GLN A 148 -5.24 -35.49 -5.17
N LEU A 149 -5.78 -34.51 -5.89
CA LEU A 149 -6.50 -34.72 -7.14
C LEU A 149 -5.70 -34.07 -8.26
N ALA A 150 -5.47 -34.81 -9.34
CA ALA A 150 -4.76 -34.28 -10.50
C ALA A 150 -5.67 -33.30 -11.25
N ALA A 151 -5.21 -32.06 -11.40
CA ALA A 151 -5.86 -31.06 -12.24
C ALA A 151 -5.10 -30.88 -13.54
N SER A 152 -5.84 -30.66 -14.63
CA SER A 152 -5.27 -30.35 -15.94
C SER A 152 -6.11 -29.32 -16.68
N VAL A 153 -5.46 -28.38 -17.34
CA VAL A 153 -6.14 -27.45 -18.25
C VAL A 153 -6.72 -28.21 -19.43
N VAL A 154 -7.98 -27.93 -19.76
CA VAL A 154 -8.63 -28.41 -20.98
C VAL A 154 -8.12 -27.57 -22.14
N VAL A 155 -7.32 -28.17 -23.01
CA VAL A 155 -6.76 -27.53 -24.22
C VAL A 155 -7.50 -28.01 -25.48
N PRO A 156 -7.50 -27.23 -26.58
CA PRO A 156 -8.09 -27.65 -27.84
C PRO A 156 -7.50 -28.97 -28.35
N SER A 157 -8.27 -29.78 -29.08
CA SER A 157 -7.84 -31.11 -29.57
C SER A 157 -6.60 -31.09 -30.48
N VAL A 158 -6.28 -29.94 -31.06
CA VAL A 158 -5.10 -29.71 -31.90
C VAL A 158 -3.82 -29.42 -31.10
N ASP A 159 -3.94 -29.20 -29.79
CA ASP A 159 -2.83 -28.97 -28.88
C ASP A 159 -2.58 -30.22 -28.00
N SER A 160 -1.40 -30.83 -28.14
CA SER A 160 -1.02 -32.03 -27.40
C SER A 160 -0.35 -31.75 -26.05
N ARG A 161 -0.13 -30.48 -25.71
CA ARG A 161 0.49 -30.07 -24.45
C ARG A 161 -0.44 -30.34 -23.27
N LYS A 162 0.14 -30.50 -22.09
CA LYS A 162 -0.59 -30.68 -20.84
C LYS A 162 -0.06 -29.70 -19.80
N PHE A 163 -0.96 -28.93 -19.22
CA PHE A 163 -0.67 -28.06 -18.09
C PHE A 163 -1.37 -28.65 -16.88
N THR A 164 -0.60 -29.05 -15.89
CA THR A 164 -1.10 -29.85 -14.75
C THR A 164 -0.73 -29.23 -13.43
N SER A 165 -1.56 -29.47 -12.41
CA SER A 165 -1.29 -29.12 -11.02
C SER A 165 -1.96 -30.12 -10.08
N THR A 166 -1.73 -29.95 -8.78
CA THR A 166 -2.33 -30.77 -7.74
C THR A 166 -3.37 -29.96 -6.95
N ILE A 167 -4.58 -30.49 -6.84
CA ILE A 167 -5.61 -29.98 -5.93
C ILE A 167 -5.51 -30.73 -4.61
N PHE A 168 -5.24 -30.02 -3.53
CA PHE A 168 -5.12 -30.57 -2.18
C PHE A 168 -6.46 -30.49 -1.47
N SER A 169 -7.19 -31.61 -1.47
CA SER A 169 -8.50 -31.73 -0.83
C SER A 169 -8.33 -32.03 0.66
N SER A 170 -8.94 -31.20 1.51
CA SER A 170 -8.92 -31.38 2.96
C SER A 170 -10.30 -31.13 3.57
N PRO A 171 -10.71 -31.90 4.60
CA PRO A 171 -11.93 -31.61 5.34
C PRO A 171 -11.82 -30.28 6.08
N ASN A 172 -12.96 -29.72 6.49
CA ASN A 172 -13.01 -28.48 7.27
C ASN A 172 -12.51 -28.66 8.73
N SER A 173 -12.42 -29.88 9.25
CA SER A 173 -11.92 -30.19 10.59
C SER A 173 -10.52 -30.81 10.57
N GLY A 174 -9.97 -31.10 11.76
CA GLY A 174 -8.64 -31.67 11.92
C GLY A 174 -7.55 -30.61 11.93
N PHE A 175 -6.31 -31.02 11.66
CA PHE A 175 -5.15 -30.14 11.70
C PHE A 175 -4.71 -29.66 10.30
N GLY A 176 -4.12 -28.47 10.29
CA GLY A 176 -3.38 -27.90 9.17
C GLY A 176 -2.07 -27.29 9.66
N VAL A 177 -1.15 -27.04 8.73
CA VAL A 177 0.11 -26.36 8.98
C VAL A 177 0.23 -25.20 8.01
N ILE A 178 0.40 -23.98 8.54
CA ILE A 178 0.75 -22.80 7.76
C ILE A 178 2.25 -22.60 7.90
N SER A 179 2.99 -22.63 6.80
CA SER A 179 4.44 -22.51 6.82
C SER A 179 4.88 -21.31 6.00
N ASP A 180 5.73 -20.46 6.57
CA ASP A 180 6.57 -19.59 5.75
C ASP A 180 7.58 -20.41 4.93
N ILE A 181 8.08 -19.87 3.82
CA ILE A 181 9.12 -20.52 3.02
C ILE A 181 10.53 -20.03 3.35
N ASP A 182 10.74 -18.71 3.34
CA ASP A 182 12.07 -18.10 3.20
C ASP A 182 12.75 -18.01 4.57
N ASP A 183 13.87 -18.71 4.75
CA ASP A 183 14.58 -18.92 6.03
C ASP A 183 13.82 -19.76 7.09
N THR A 184 12.55 -20.11 6.84
CA THR A 184 11.83 -21.15 7.58
C THR A 184 12.10 -22.56 7.05
N VAL A 185 11.78 -22.86 5.78
CA VAL A 185 12.02 -24.19 5.17
C VAL A 185 13.09 -24.18 4.09
N LYS A 186 13.33 -23.04 3.43
CA LYS A 186 14.34 -22.83 2.38
C LYS A 186 15.34 -21.77 2.84
N VAL A 187 16.63 -22.10 2.88
CA VAL A 187 17.68 -21.11 3.18
C VAL A 187 17.71 -20.06 2.07
N SER A 188 17.37 -18.82 2.41
CA SER A 188 17.17 -17.70 1.50
C SER A 188 18.10 -16.54 1.79
N ASN A 189 18.50 -16.37 3.05
CA ASN A 189 19.31 -15.27 3.57
C ASN A 189 18.65 -13.91 3.36
N VAL A 190 17.38 -13.79 3.76
CA VAL A 190 16.55 -12.60 3.55
C VAL A 190 17.18 -11.32 4.13
N LEU A 191 18.00 -11.46 5.17
CA LEU A 191 18.71 -10.35 5.81
C LEU A 191 19.81 -9.74 4.94
N ASP A 192 20.35 -10.48 3.96
CA ASP A 192 21.35 -10.00 3.01
C ASP A 192 20.75 -9.98 1.60
N LYS A 193 20.49 -8.77 1.09
CA LYS A 193 19.86 -8.55 -0.22
C LYS A 193 20.64 -9.17 -1.38
N LEU A 194 21.97 -9.17 -1.31
CA LEU A 194 22.80 -9.77 -2.37
C LEU A 194 22.76 -11.29 -2.29
N ALA A 195 22.81 -11.84 -1.07
CA ALA A 195 22.66 -13.27 -0.85
C ALA A 195 21.25 -13.76 -1.25
N LEU A 196 20.19 -12.99 -0.99
CA LEU A 196 18.82 -13.29 -1.39
C LEU A 196 18.63 -13.28 -2.91
N ALA A 197 19.15 -12.26 -3.60
CA ALA A 197 19.10 -12.19 -5.05
C ALA A 197 19.83 -13.37 -5.69
N ARG A 198 21.02 -13.72 -5.15
CA ARG A 198 21.81 -14.87 -5.60
C ARG A 198 21.12 -16.20 -5.32
N SER A 199 20.59 -16.39 -4.10
CA SER A 199 19.93 -17.64 -3.69
C SER A 199 18.67 -17.91 -4.51
N THR A 200 17.95 -16.84 -4.87
CA THR A 200 16.71 -16.91 -5.64
C THR A 200 16.98 -17.15 -7.13
N LEU A 201 17.95 -16.44 -7.72
CA LEU A 201 18.13 -16.43 -9.19
C LEU A 201 19.21 -17.39 -9.69
N LEU A 202 20.17 -17.80 -8.85
CA LEU A 202 21.38 -18.50 -9.32
C LEU A 202 21.69 -19.80 -8.57
N ASP A 203 21.37 -19.90 -7.28
CA ASP A 203 21.75 -21.06 -6.48
C ASP A 203 20.67 -22.17 -6.51
N ALA A 204 21.11 -23.40 -6.28
CA ALA A 204 20.19 -24.50 -6.02
C ALA A 204 19.55 -24.30 -4.64
N PRO A 205 18.24 -24.54 -4.50
CA PRO A 205 17.54 -24.29 -3.25
C PRO A 205 18.01 -25.31 -2.21
N LYS A 206 18.27 -24.86 -0.98
CA LYS A 206 18.69 -25.71 0.13
C LYS A 206 17.63 -25.68 1.21
N ALA A 207 17.25 -26.85 1.71
CA ALA A 207 16.41 -26.94 2.89
C ALA A 207 17.18 -26.51 4.13
N VAL A 208 16.47 -25.90 5.08
CA VAL A 208 16.99 -25.69 6.44
C VAL A 208 17.24 -27.06 7.08
N THR A 209 18.43 -27.25 7.65
CA THR A 209 18.86 -28.54 8.21
C THR A 209 17.87 -29.05 9.27
N GLY A 210 17.38 -30.28 9.12
CA GLY A 210 16.45 -30.92 10.06
C GLY A 210 14.96 -30.57 9.85
N MET A 211 14.64 -29.53 9.08
CA MET A 211 13.25 -29.14 8.81
C MET A 211 12.48 -30.15 7.95
N PRO A 212 13.05 -30.78 6.91
CA PRO A 212 12.38 -31.86 6.18
C PRO A 212 11.91 -33.00 7.08
N GLU A 213 12.76 -33.44 8.00
CA GLU A 213 12.45 -34.50 8.97
C GLU A 213 11.41 -34.04 9.99
N LEU A 214 11.46 -32.77 10.42
CA LEU A 214 10.44 -32.18 11.28
C LEU A 214 9.06 -32.16 10.61
N TYR A 215 8.99 -31.74 9.35
CA TYR A 215 7.74 -31.66 8.61
C TYR A 215 7.19 -33.06 8.30
N ALA A 216 8.06 -34.03 8.03
CA ALA A 216 7.66 -35.43 7.91
C ALA A 216 7.09 -35.97 9.23
N SER A 217 7.66 -35.57 10.38
CA SER A 217 7.12 -35.95 11.69
C SER A 217 5.77 -35.28 11.96
N LEU A 218 5.64 -33.97 11.68
CA LEU A 218 4.37 -33.24 11.79
C LEU A 218 3.29 -33.85 10.90
N ALA A 219 3.64 -34.29 9.70
CA ALA A 219 2.72 -34.97 8.80
C ALA A 219 2.16 -36.25 9.42
N LYS A 220 2.93 -36.94 10.27
CA LYS A 220 2.50 -38.14 10.98
C LYS A 220 1.77 -37.81 12.28
N SER A 221 2.28 -36.89 13.10
CA SER A 221 1.76 -36.60 14.44
C SER A 221 0.43 -35.85 14.42
N LEU A 222 0.19 -35.03 13.40
CA LEU A 222 -1.06 -34.29 13.19
C LEU A 222 -2.08 -35.06 12.33
N ASP A 223 -1.88 -36.38 12.17
CA ASP A 223 -2.72 -37.26 11.34
C ASP A 223 -2.93 -36.74 9.90
N ASN A 224 -1.82 -36.57 9.20
CA ASN A 224 -1.77 -36.16 7.79
C ASN A 224 -2.55 -34.83 7.54
N PRO A 225 -2.04 -33.72 8.15
CA PRO A 225 -2.66 -32.40 8.12
C PRO A 225 -2.58 -31.76 6.72
N GLN A 226 -3.36 -30.70 6.51
CA GLN A 226 -3.21 -29.87 5.31
C GLN A 226 -2.03 -28.91 5.49
N PHE A 227 -0.94 -29.12 4.75
CA PHE A 227 0.13 -28.13 4.64
C PHE A 227 -0.27 -27.03 3.66
N VAL A 228 -0.02 -25.78 4.01
CA VAL A 228 -0.13 -24.63 3.10
C VAL A 228 1.10 -23.76 3.32
N TYR A 229 1.81 -23.46 2.25
CA TYR A 229 2.98 -22.60 2.30
C TYR A 229 2.58 -21.18 1.90
N VAL A 230 3.05 -20.19 2.65
CA VAL A 230 2.80 -18.77 2.38
C VAL A 230 4.14 -18.09 2.22
N SER A 231 4.37 -17.38 1.12
CA SER A 231 5.63 -16.65 0.90
C SER A 231 5.36 -15.28 0.30
N GLY A 232 6.17 -14.30 0.72
CA GLY A 232 6.18 -12.97 0.12
C GLY A 232 6.75 -12.94 -1.30
N SER A 233 7.27 -14.07 -1.80
CA SER A 233 7.84 -14.17 -3.13
C SER A 233 6.81 -13.94 -4.26
N PRO A 234 7.23 -13.36 -5.40
CA PRO A 234 6.38 -13.20 -6.57
C PRO A 234 5.97 -14.55 -7.18
N PHE A 235 4.75 -14.64 -7.72
CA PHE A 235 4.20 -15.88 -8.30
C PHE A 235 5.04 -16.47 -9.45
N GLN A 236 5.85 -15.65 -10.12
CA GLN A 236 6.74 -16.05 -11.20
C GLN A 236 7.81 -17.05 -10.73
N LEU A 237 8.09 -17.10 -9.43
CA LEU A 237 8.96 -18.10 -8.81
C LEU A 237 8.25 -19.42 -8.47
N TYR A 238 6.96 -19.54 -8.77
CA TYR A 238 6.16 -20.73 -8.44
C TYR A 238 6.78 -22.04 -8.91
N PRO A 239 7.22 -22.23 -10.18
CA PRO A 239 7.79 -23.51 -10.60
C PRO A 239 9.03 -23.89 -9.81
N PHE A 240 9.86 -22.90 -9.45
CA PHE A 240 11.06 -23.10 -8.66
C PHE A 240 10.73 -23.54 -7.23
N LEU A 241 9.86 -22.79 -6.54
CA LEU A 241 9.47 -23.06 -5.16
C LEU A 241 8.67 -24.37 -5.06
N ASN A 242 7.74 -24.60 -5.99
CA ASN A 242 6.95 -25.82 -6.03
C ASN A 242 7.81 -27.07 -6.27
N ASN A 243 8.80 -26.99 -7.17
CA ASN A 243 9.73 -28.10 -7.37
C ASN A 243 10.58 -28.37 -6.10
N PHE A 244 11.03 -27.31 -5.43
CA PHE A 244 11.75 -27.44 -4.17
C PHE A 244 10.91 -28.13 -3.09
N ILE A 245 9.67 -27.67 -2.83
CA ILE A 245 8.77 -28.27 -1.84
C ILE A 245 8.48 -29.73 -2.19
N ASN A 246 8.16 -30.02 -3.46
CA ASN A 246 7.86 -31.38 -3.89
C ASN A 246 9.03 -32.36 -3.74
N THR A 247 10.26 -31.85 -3.81
CA THR A 247 11.49 -32.64 -3.70
C THR A 247 11.95 -32.77 -2.25
N ALA A 248 12.13 -31.64 -1.55
CA ALA A 248 12.68 -31.60 -0.20
C ALA A 248 11.65 -31.93 0.89
N TYR A 249 10.37 -31.65 0.65
CA TYR A 249 9.27 -31.75 1.61
C TYR A 249 8.18 -32.71 1.12
N SER A 250 8.60 -33.85 0.57
CA SER A 250 7.70 -34.80 -0.13
C SER A 250 6.60 -35.40 0.75
N ALA A 251 6.80 -35.46 2.08
CA ALA A 251 5.82 -35.91 3.06
C ALA A 251 4.83 -34.82 3.50
N SER A 252 5.10 -33.55 3.16
CA SER A 252 4.35 -32.38 3.62
C SER A 252 4.02 -31.43 2.46
N LYS A 253 3.69 -32.00 1.30
CA LYS A 253 3.30 -31.24 0.10
C LYS A 253 2.02 -30.46 0.35
N GLY A 254 1.91 -29.29 -0.28
CA GLY A 254 0.75 -28.43 -0.17
C GLY A 254 0.80 -27.27 -1.17
N PRO A 255 -0.31 -26.54 -1.35
CA PRO A 255 -0.34 -25.37 -2.19
C PRO A 255 0.57 -24.27 -1.63
N ILE A 256 1.12 -23.46 -2.53
CA ILE A 256 1.96 -22.31 -2.20
C ILE A 256 1.21 -21.02 -2.57
N LEU A 257 0.97 -20.17 -1.58
CA LEU A 257 0.32 -18.88 -1.74
C LEU A 257 1.38 -17.79 -1.94
N LEU A 258 1.50 -17.30 -3.18
CA LEU A 258 2.50 -16.31 -3.60
C LEU A 258 1.89 -14.95 -3.94
N GLN A 259 2.70 -13.90 -3.82
CA GLN A 259 2.27 -12.54 -4.11
C GLN A 259 2.06 -12.30 -5.60
N ASN A 260 1.02 -11.53 -5.92
CA ASN A 260 0.80 -11.02 -7.28
C ASN A 260 1.58 -9.72 -7.52
N LEU A 261 2.91 -9.84 -7.64
CA LEU A 261 3.76 -8.69 -7.96
C LEU A 261 3.91 -8.56 -9.48
N THR A 262 3.49 -7.41 -9.99
CA THR A 262 3.72 -7.03 -11.39
C THR A 262 5.09 -6.37 -11.50
N LEU A 263 6.09 -7.14 -11.89
CA LEU A 263 7.46 -6.67 -12.08
C LEU A 263 7.62 -6.17 -13.52
N ILE A 264 7.55 -4.84 -13.71
CA ILE A 264 7.66 -4.20 -15.03
C ILE A 264 9.13 -3.95 -15.41
N ASP A 265 10.06 -3.98 -14.44
CA ASP A 265 11.48 -3.74 -14.66
C ASP A 265 12.40 -4.61 -13.78
N VAL A 266 13.67 -4.63 -14.15
CA VAL A 266 14.73 -5.38 -13.44
C VAL A 266 15.03 -4.78 -12.07
N GLN A 267 14.74 -3.49 -11.87
CA GLN A 267 14.87 -2.84 -10.57
C GLN A 267 13.78 -3.32 -9.60
N GLY A 268 12.54 -3.49 -10.06
CA GLY A 268 11.44 -4.12 -9.32
C GLY A 268 11.75 -5.56 -8.92
N LEU A 269 12.46 -6.31 -9.78
CA LEU A 269 12.98 -7.64 -9.43
C LEU A 269 14.04 -7.60 -8.33
N LEU A 270 14.77 -6.49 -8.17
CA LEU A 270 15.71 -6.33 -7.05
C LEU A 270 15.06 -5.68 -5.82
N ASP A 271 13.98 -4.93 -6.04
CA ASP A 271 13.26 -4.17 -5.03
C ASP A 271 12.18 -4.99 -4.29
N PHE A 272 11.73 -6.15 -4.79
CA PHE A 272 10.85 -7.05 -4.01
C PHE A 272 11.54 -7.60 -2.74
N ALA A 273 12.87 -7.51 -2.66
CA ALA A 273 13.63 -7.73 -1.43
C ALA A 273 13.43 -6.62 -0.38
N ARG A 274 12.66 -5.56 -0.69
CA ARG A 274 12.22 -4.53 0.27
C ARG A 274 10.88 -4.95 0.86
N SER A 275 10.93 -5.29 2.13
CA SER A 275 9.91 -5.95 2.97
C SER A 275 8.61 -5.17 3.23
N ASP A 276 8.28 -4.14 2.46
CA ASP A 276 7.12 -3.29 2.71
C ASP A 276 5.85 -4.01 2.23
N GLY A 277 4.93 -4.36 3.13
CA GLY A 277 3.67 -5.05 2.80
C GLY A 277 3.64 -6.57 3.00
N VAL A 278 4.76 -7.20 3.42
CA VAL A 278 4.84 -8.68 3.56
C VAL A 278 3.94 -9.19 4.70
N GLN A 279 3.84 -8.46 5.81
CA GLN A 279 2.97 -8.82 6.93
C GLN A 279 1.50 -8.78 6.50
N GLU A 280 1.06 -7.66 5.92
CA GLU A 280 -0.32 -7.46 5.47
C GLU A 280 -0.73 -8.54 4.46
N TYR A 281 0.17 -8.88 3.53
CA TYR A 281 -0.06 -9.98 2.61
C TYR A 281 -0.22 -11.33 3.33
N LYS A 282 0.72 -11.70 4.22
CA LYS A 282 0.64 -12.98 4.95
C LYS A 282 -0.61 -13.06 5.82
N VAL A 283 -0.99 -11.98 6.50
CA VAL A 283 -2.26 -11.87 7.25
C VAL A 283 -3.45 -12.10 6.32
N SER A 284 -3.49 -11.45 5.15
CA SER A 284 -4.58 -11.65 4.17
C SER A 284 -4.68 -13.08 3.65
N MET A 285 -3.56 -13.80 3.55
CA MET A 285 -3.55 -15.22 3.18
C MET A 285 -4.07 -16.11 4.32
N ILE A 286 -3.75 -15.79 5.57
CA ILE A 286 -4.30 -16.48 6.75
C ILE A 286 -5.82 -16.24 6.86
N ASP A 287 -6.28 -15.00 6.65
CA ASP A 287 -7.72 -14.67 6.60
C ASP A 287 -8.46 -15.52 5.57
N ARG A 288 -7.86 -15.67 4.39
CA ARG A 288 -8.38 -16.50 3.32
C ARG A 288 -8.44 -17.97 3.73
N LEU A 289 -7.42 -18.50 4.41
CA LEU A 289 -7.42 -19.88 4.92
C LEU A 289 -8.47 -20.10 6.00
N HIS A 290 -8.68 -19.12 6.89
CA HIS A 290 -9.79 -19.17 7.85
C HIS A 290 -11.15 -19.23 7.15
N GLY A 291 -11.33 -18.47 6.06
CA GLY A 291 -12.55 -18.55 5.24
C GLY A 291 -12.77 -19.91 4.57
N MET A 292 -11.69 -20.60 4.19
CA MET A 292 -11.75 -21.95 3.58
C MET A 292 -11.97 -23.05 4.62
N TYR A 293 -11.36 -22.90 5.79
CA TYR A 293 -11.30 -23.93 6.83
C TYR A 293 -11.64 -23.38 8.23
N PRO A 294 -12.84 -22.83 8.44
CA PRO A 294 -13.18 -22.16 9.70
C PRO A 294 -13.13 -23.07 10.94
N ASN A 295 -13.22 -24.39 10.79
CA ASN A 295 -13.19 -25.34 11.90
C ASN A 295 -11.86 -26.11 11.99
N LYS A 296 -10.86 -25.73 11.19
CA LYS A 296 -9.55 -26.41 11.16
C LYS A 296 -8.60 -25.71 12.11
N LYS A 297 -7.83 -26.53 12.82
CA LYS A 297 -6.78 -26.10 13.75
C LYS A 297 -5.46 -26.00 13.01
N PHE A 298 -4.84 -24.83 13.00
CA PHE A 298 -3.57 -24.59 12.35
C PHE A 298 -2.41 -24.47 13.35
N LEU A 299 -1.31 -25.16 13.03
CA LEU A 299 0.02 -24.86 13.54
C LEU A 299 0.69 -23.91 12.54
N ALA A 300 1.11 -22.73 12.99
CA ALA A 300 1.92 -21.84 12.16
C ALA A 300 3.41 -22.07 12.42
N VAL A 301 4.22 -22.16 11.37
CA VAL A 301 5.67 -22.31 11.44
C VAL A 301 6.31 -21.21 10.61
N GLY A 302 7.22 -20.46 11.21
CA GLY A 302 7.89 -19.33 10.58
C GLY A 302 9.23 -19.07 11.23
N ASP A 303 9.81 -17.91 10.95
CA ASP A 303 11.12 -17.55 11.45
C ASP A 303 11.24 -16.07 11.85
N SER A 304 12.37 -15.73 12.45
CA SER A 304 12.62 -14.39 13.00
C SER A 304 13.09 -13.35 11.97
N THR A 305 13.40 -13.70 10.73
CA THR A 305 13.98 -12.75 9.74
C THR A 305 12.97 -11.72 9.24
N GLN A 306 11.73 -12.15 9.03
CA GLN A 306 10.63 -11.31 8.56
C GLN A 306 9.63 -11.04 9.69
N LYS A 307 8.35 -10.85 9.36
CA LYS A 307 7.27 -10.48 10.27
C LYS A 307 6.42 -11.67 10.72
N ASP A 308 6.96 -12.89 10.71
CA ASP A 308 6.19 -14.09 11.08
C ASP A 308 5.71 -14.08 12.54
N PRO A 309 6.52 -13.69 13.54
CA PRO A 309 6.06 -13.57 14.92
C PRO A 309 4.85 -12.63 15.02
N GLU A 310 4.95 -11.46 14.40
CA GLU A 310 3.89 -10.45 14.38
C GLU A 310 2.65 -10.95 13.62
N THR A 311 2.83 -11.56 12.45
CA THR A 311 1.75 -12.12 11.60
C THR A 311 0.97 -13.20 12.33
N TYR A 312 1.66 -14.16 12.95
CA TYR A 312 0.99 -15.29 13.61
C TYR A 312 0.36 -14.88 14.94
N ALA A 313 0.98 -13.94 15.67
CA ALA A 313 0.37 -13.36 16.86
C ALA A 313 -0.90 -12.57 16.51
N GLU A 314 -0.90 -11.81 15.42
CA GLU A 314 -2.08 -11.09 14.91
C GLU A 314 -3.20 -12.06 14.52
N ALA A 315 -2.86 -13.13 13.78
CA ALA A 315 -3.82 -14.18 13.44
C ALA A 315 -4.41 -14.87 14.69
N PHE A 316 -3.58 -15.14 15.71
CA PHE A 316 -4.06 -15.67 16.99
C PHE A 316 -5.01 -14.70 17.69
N LYS A 317 -4.66 -13.41 17.76
CA LYS A 317 -5.53 -12.39 18.39
C LYS A 317 -6.87 -12.27 17.67
N LYS A 318 -6.87 -12.41 16.35
CA LYS A 318 -8.06 -12.28 15.51
C LYS A 318 -8.99 -13.49 15.57
N TYR A 319 -8.44 -14.71 15.55
CA TYR A 319 -9.23 -15.95 15.40
C TYR A 319 -9.19 -16.88 16.63
N GLY A 320 -8.34 -16.58 17.61
CA GLY A 320 -8.21 -17.36 18.84
C GLY A 320 -7.48 -18.69 18.68
N GLY A 321 -7.35 -19.39 19.81
CA GLY A 321 -6.62 -20.66 19.91
C GLY A 321 -7.31 -21.87 19.27
N ASP A 322 -8.59 -21.73 18.88
CA ASP A 322 -9.35 -22.76 18.17
C ASP A 322 -8.99 -22.82 16.69
N PHE A 323 -8.56 -21.69 16.11
CA PHE A 323 -8.01 -21.64 14.76
C PHE A 323 -6.49 -21.70 14.79
N MET A 324 -5.82 -20.83 15.53
CA MET A 324 -4.36 -20.78 15.63
C MET A 324 -3.89 -21.53 16.89
N THR A 325 -3.64 -22.83 16.76
CA THR A 325 -3.39 -23.70 17.91
C THR A 325 -2.04 -23.42 18.58
N CYS A 326 -1.00 -23.22 17.77
CA CYS A 326 0.34 -22.89 18.22
C CYS A 326 1.11 -22.18 17.10
N SER A 327 2.06 -21.32 17.45
CA SER A 327 2.99 -20.68 16.51
C SER A 327 4.44 -21.03 16.85
N TRP A 328 5.18 -21.59 15.91
CA TRP A 328 6.57 -21.98 16.06
C TRP A 328 7.46 -21.03 15.27
N ILE A 329 8.34 -20.31 15.95
CA ILE A 329 9.25 -19.32 15.38
C ILE A 329 10.69 -19.83 15.49
N ARG A 330 11.31 -20.11 14.35
CA ARG A 330 12.73 -20.42 14.25
C ARG A 330 13.55 -19.15 14.43
N ARG A 331 14.52 -19.16 15.36
CA ARG A 331 15.53 -18.11 15.48
C ARG A 331 16.55 -18.25 14.36
N VAL A 332 16.68 -17.20 13.57
CA VAL A 332 17.68 -17.09 12.50
C VAL A 332 18.80 -16.18 12.97
N GLU A 333 20.04 -16.63 12.81
CA GLU A 333 21.22 -15.84 13.13
C GLU A 333 21.22 -14.51 12.36
N GLY A 334 21.55 -13.42 13.06
CA GLY A 334 21.55 -12.07 12.49
C GLY A 334 20.20 -11.36 12.46
N ALA A 335 19.08 -12.05 12.69
CA ALA A 335 17.77 -11.42 12.81
C ALA A 335 17.58 -10.73 14.18
N ASP A 336 16.59 -9.84 14.29
CA ASP A 336 16.15 -9.32 15.58
C ASP A 336 15.44 -10.42 16.38
N ASN A 337 16.22 -11.07 17.24
CA ASN A 337 15.77 -12.11 18.16
C ASN A 337 15.59 -11.57 19.59
N SER A 338 15.41 -10.25 19.77
CA SER A 338 15.29 -9.65 21.09
C SER A 338 14.02 -10.13 21.81
N ASP A 339 14.15 -10.40 23.11
CA ASP A 339 13.00 -10.78 23.94
C ASP A 339 11.95 -9.65 23.95
N ALA A 340 12.37 -8.39 23.85
CA ALA A 340 11.48 -7.23 23.73
C ALA A 340 10.61 -7.29 22.47
N ARG A 341 11.17 -7.67 21.31
CA ARG A 341 10.40 -7.84 20.07
C ARG A 341 9.38 -8.97 20.23
N PHE A 342 9.80 -10.13 20.72
CA PHE A 342 8.90 -11.26 20.88
C PHE A 342 7.80 -10.99 21.90
N ALA A 343 8.13 -10.35 23.03
CA ALA A 343 7.15 -9.91 24.03
C ALA A 343 6.15 -8.93 23.44
N LYS A 344 6.60 -7.99 22.59
CA LYS A 344 5.71 -7.05 21.88
C LYS A 344 4.82 -7.76 20.86
N ALA A 345 5.39 -8.64 20.03
CA ALA A 345 4.64 -9.36 19.00
C ALA A 345 3.53 -10.22 19.61
N PHE A 346 3.89 -11.04 20.60
CA PHE A 346 3.00 -11.97 21.29
C PHE A 346 2.29 -11.35 22.51
N ALA A 347 2.32 -10.02 22.69
CA ALA A 347 1.57 -9.36 23.76
C ALA A 347 0.08 -9.72 23.69
N GLY A 348 -0.46 -10.36 24.73
CA GLY A 348 -1.85 -10.85 24.76
C GLY A 348 -2.07 -12.26 24.17
N VAL A 349 -1.02 -12.91 23.66
CA VAL A 349 -1.02 -14.33 23.29
C VAL A 349 -0.48 -15.13 24.48
N PRO A 350 -1.18 -16.16 24.99
CA PRO A 350 -0.66 -16.97 26.09
C PRO A 350 0.69 -17.63 25.77
N ASP A 351 1.60 -17.70 26.74
CA ASP A 351 2.94 -18.31 26.60
C ASP A 351 2.91 -19.79 26.17
N ASN A 352 1.77 -20.46 26.34
CA ASN A 352 1.55 -21.84 25.88
C ASN A 352 0.96 -21.92 24.46
N LYS A 353 0.92 -20.82 23.72
CA LYS A 353 0.39 -20.73 22.34
C LYS A 353 1.45 -20.31 21.31
N PHE A 354 2.68 -20.08 21.73
CA PHE A 354 3.81 -19.90 20.83
C PHE A 354 5.07 -20.57 21.39
N ARG A 355 6.01 -20.88 20.51
CA ARG A 355 7.32 -21.44 20.83
C ARG A 355 8.37 -20.76 19.95
N ILE A 356 9.47 -20.37 20.56
CA ILE A 356 10.64 -19.86 19.86
C ILE A 356 11.73 -20.91 20.02
N PHE A 357 12.37 -21.31 18.93
CA PHE A 357 13.35 -22.41 18.94
C PHE A 357 14.56 -22.10 18.06
N THR A 358 15.67 -22.78 18.34
CA THR A 358 16.93 -22.71 17.60
C THR A 358 17.14 -23.93 16.72
N ASP A 359 18.09 -23.87 15.79
CA ASP A 359 18.42 -24.99 14.89
C ASP A 359 18.79 -26.28 15.65
N ALA A 360 19.45 -26.14 16.80
CA ALA A 360 19.85 -27.26 17.64
C ALA A 360 18.64 -28.00 18.26
N GLU A 361 17.48 -27.34 18.35
CA GLU A 361 16.27 -27.89 18.96
C GLU A 361 15.37 -28.59 17.92
N ILE A 362 15.58 -28.37 16.62
CA ILE A 362 14.78 -28.97 15.53
C ILE A 362 14.66 -30.50 15.67
N PRO A 363 15.73 -31.28 15.95
CA PRO A 363 15.60 -32.73 16.13
C PRO A 363 14.70 -33.12 17.31
N ALA A 364 14.68 -32.32 18.38
CA ALA A 364 13.83 -32.59 19.54
C ALA A 364 12.35 -32.32 19.24
N LEU A 365 12.06 -31.29 18.41
CA LEU A 365 10.70 -30.94 17.99
C LEU A 365 10.00 -32.07 17.21
N GLN A 366 10.77 -32.95 16.55
CA GLN A 366 10.25 -34.11 15.83
C GLN A 366 9.45 -35.05 16.74
N ASN A 367 9.68 -35.00 18.05
CA ASN A 367 9.03 -35.90 19.01
C ASN A 367 7.86 -35.24 19.76
N ILE A 368 7.54 -33.98 19.47
CA ILE A 368 6.45 -33.27 20.14
C ILE A 368 5.11 -33.67 19.54
N ASN A 369 4.20 -34.15 20.39
CA ASN A 369 2.82 -34.43 19.99
C ASN A 369 1.98 -33.14 20.04
N VAL A 370 1.82 -32.50 18.87
CA VAL A 370 1.05 -31.26 18.73
C VAL A 370 -0.47 -31.53 18.68
N ALA A 371 -0.91 -32.77 18.44
CA ALA A 371 -2.33 -33.10 18.27
C ALA A 371 -3.11 -33.22 19.60
N GLY A 372 -2.41 -33.38 20.74
CA GLY A 372 -3.01 -33.27 22.07
C GLY A 372 -4.06 -34.35 22.42
N GLU A 373 -3.91 -35.58 21.93
CA GLU A 373 -4.78 -36.68 22.36
C GLU A 373 -4.15 -37.46 23.51
N ASN A 374 -4.75 -37.30 24.70
CA ASN A 374 -4.45 -37.95 25.98
C ASN A 374 -3.14 -37.57 26.68
N LEU A 375 -3.27 -37.23 27.98
CA LEU A 375 -2.26 -36.84 28.98
C LEU A 375 -1.81 -35.38 28.91
N GLY A 376 -2.53 -34.50 29.62
CA GLY A 376 -1.99 -33.45 30.52
C GLY A 376 -0.83 -32.54 30.11
N LEU A 377 -0.41 -32.51 28.85
CA LEU A 377 0.82 -31.86 28.40
C LEU A 377 0.51 -30.86 27.29
N THR A 378 0.92 -29.62 27.53
CA THR A 378 0.49 -28.45 26.77
C THR A 378 1.22 -28.36 25.43
N VAL A 379 0.42 -28.22 24.37
CA VAL A 379 0.68 -28.33 22.91
C VAL A 379 1.81 -27.45 22.31
N CYS A 380 2.44 -26.56 23.08
CA CYS A 380 3.61 -25.79 22.62
C CYS A 380 4.91 -26.13 23.38
N TRP A 381 4.92 -27.13 24.28
CA TRP A 381 6.10 -27.52 25.04
C TRP A 381 6.32 -29.03 25.09
N SER A 382 7.57 -29.47 24.94
CA SER A 382 8.01 -30.75 25.51
C SER A 382 8.36 -30.51 26.99
N ASP A 383 8.12 -31.51 27.84
CA ASP A 383 8.31 -31.56 29.30
C ASP A 383 9.70 -31.17 29.88
N ALA A 384 10.55 -30.48 29.13
CA ALA A 384 11.89 -30.09 29.56
C ALA A 384 11.99 -28.66 30.14
N ASP A 385 11.03 -27.76 29.86
CA ASP A 385 11.13 -26.36 30.32
C ASP A 385 10.49 -26.08 31.69
N GLU A 386 9.69 -27.00 32.23
CA GLU A 386 9.30 -26.93 33.65
C GLU A 386 10.50 -27.17 34.59
N MET A 387 11.56 -27.88 34.15
CA MET A 387 12.78 -28.03 34.97
C MET A 387 13.64 -26.78 35.06
N ARG A 388 13.56 -25.83 34.11
CA ARG A 388 14.31 -24.56 34.18
C ARG A 388 13.63 -23.53 35.10
N LYS A 389 12.31 -23.59 35.24
CA LYS A 389 11.56 -22.74 36.20
C LYS A 389 11.64 -23.24 37.64
N LEU A 390 12.11 -24.47 37.88
CA LEU A 390 12.23 -25.09 39.21
C LEU A 390 13.64 -25.08 39.82
N LEU A 391 14.66 -24.58 39.11
CA LEU A 391 16.07 -24.66 39.53
C LEU A 391 16.82 -23.32 39.54
N HIS A 392 16.17 -22.20 39.89
CA HIS A 392 16.91 -21.01 40.38
C HIS A 392 16.09 -20.23 41.42
N LEU A 393 15.95 -20.82 42.61
CA LEU A 393 15.93 -20.05 43.85
C LEU A 393 17.36 -20.06 44.42
N PRO A 394 17.90 -18.87 44.72
CA PRO A 394 18.60 -18.72 45.97
C PRO A 394 17.90 -17.67 46.83
N ILE A 395 17.59 -18.13 48.03
CA ILE A 395 17.17 -17.41 49.23
C ILE A 395 18.13 -16.24 49.49
N LEU A 396 17.71 -15.01 49.21
CA LEU A 396 18.21 -13.78 49.84
C LEU A 396 17.47 -12.55 49.29
N GLN A 397 16.24 -12.31 49.72
CA GLN A 397 15.61 -10.97 49.78
C GLN A 397 14.23 -11.05 50.45
N PHE A 398 14.22 -11.36 51.75
CA PHE A 398 13.09 -11.06 52.64
C PHE A 398 13.45 -9.93 53.62
N PHE A 399 14.56 -9.22 53.39
CA PHE A 399 15.08 -8.17 54.28
C PHE A 399 15.05 -6.76 53.70
N ALA A 400 14.44 -6.54 52.53
CA ALA A 400 14.41 -5.23 51.87
C ALA A 400 12.99 -4.67 51.64
N PHE A 401 12.02 -5.07 52.47
CA PHE A 401 10.68 -4.46 52.49
C PHE A 401 10.47 -3.51 53.70
N GLY A 402 11.51 -3.33 54.53
CA GLY A 402 11.46 -2.52 55.76
C GLY A 402 12.32 -1.27 55.77
N MET A 403 12.92 -0.87 54.64
CA MET A 403 13.94 0.20 54.62
C MET A 403 13.86 1.11 53.39
N TYR A 404 12.64 1.39 52.92
CA TYR A 404 12.35 2.41 51.89
C TYR A 404 11.20 3.35 52.33
N LEU A 405 11.11 3.58 53.64
CA LEU A 405 10.48 4.76 54.21
C LEU A 405 11.64 5.53 54.82
N LEU A 406 11.86 6.77 54.35
CA LEU A 406 12.99 7.68 54.60
C LEU A 406 13.99 7.76 53.44
N ASP A 407 13.54 8.25 52.28
CA ASP A 407 14.36 9.16 51.48
C ASP A 407 13.46 10.14 50.73
N ASP A 408 13.83 11.41 50.78
CA ASP A 408 13.02 12.60 50.44
C ASP A 408 13.41 13.14 49.05
N SER A 409 13.64 12.24 48.10
CA SER A 409 14.02 12.58 46.73
C SER A 409 12.81 12.54 45.80
N LYS A 410 12.51 13.69 45.18
CA LYS A 410 11.49 13.84 44.15
C LYS A 410 11.70 12.84 43.00
N PRO A 411 10.64 12.31 42.37
CA PRO A 411 10.80 11.43 41.22
C PRO A 411 11.42 12.18 40.04
N ASP A 412 12.34 11.54 39.34
CA ASP A 412 12.84 11.96 38.02
C ASP A 412 11.68 12.11 37.01
N ASP A 413 11.74 13.17 36.20
CA ASP A 413 10.75 13.52 35.16
C ASP A 413 10.51 12.40 34.13
N ASP A 414 11.41 11.41 34.03
CA ASP A 414 11.30 10.27 33.12
C ASP A 414 10.33 9.19 33.61
N VAL A 415 10.06 9.08 34.92
CA VAL A 415 9.10 8.11 35.47
C VAL A 415 7.66 8.60 35.31
N ILE A 416 7.44 9.92 35.28
CA ILE A 416 6.12 10.53 35.03
C ILE A 416 5.72 10.37 33.55
N ARG A 417 6.67 10.34 32.62
CA ARG A 417 6.38 10.09 31.18
C ARG A 417 5.92 8.67 30.88
N PHE A 418 6.28 7.69 31.70
CA PHE A 418 5.88 6.28 31.49
C PHE A 418 4.43 5.99 31.92
N LEU A 419 3.76 6.95 32.58
CA LEU A 419 2.36 6.89 32.99
C LEU A 419 1.45 7.86 32.22
N ALA A 420 1.98 8.55 31.20
CA ALA A 420 1.17 9.41 30.35
C ALA A 420 0.26 8.54 29.46
N THR A 421 -1.05 8.68 29.64
CA THR A 421 -2.07 8.14 28.73
C THR A 421 -1.85 8.70 27.33
N ASP A 422 -1.73 7.85 26.32
CA ASP A 422 -1.59 8.27 24.91
C ASP A 422 -2.70 9.26 24.52
N MET A 423 -2.34 10.40 23.91
CA MET A 423 -3.31 11.36 23.40
C MET A 423 -4.16 10.72 22.30
N LYS A 424 -5.47 10.73 22.49
CA LYS A 424 -6.42 10.23 21.49
C LYS A 424 -6.87 11.33 20.56
N VAL A 425 -6.70 11.12 19.25
CA VAL A 425 -7.01 12.11 18.22
C VAL A 425 -8.03 11.57 17.24
N ALA A 426 -9.17 12.24 17.11
CA ALA A 426 -10.18 11.92 16.11
C ALA A 426 -9.90 12.66 14.79
N VAL A 427 -9.61 11.92 13.72
CA VAL A 427 -9.31 12.44 12.39
C VAL A 427 -10.57 12.38 11.53
N PHE A 428 -11.11 13.54 11.11
CA PHE A 428 -12.32 13.63 10.29
C PHE A 428 -12.02 13.84 8.81
N GLY A 429 -12.95 13.44 7.95
CA GLY A 429 -12.80 13.54 6.49
C GLY A 429 -11.61 12.76 5.95
N SER A 430 -11.19 11.69 6.63
CA SER A 430 -9.98 10.95 6.29
C SER A 430 -10.17 10.09 5.05
N ARG A 431 -9.25 10.19 4.10
CA ARG A 431 -9.10 9.28 2.96
C ARG A 431 -7.89 8.37 3.17
N GLN A 432 -7.75 7.35 2.33
CA GLN A 432 -6.64 6.39 2.46
C GLN A 432 -5.26 7.07 2.46
N TYR A 433 -5.07 8.11 1.63
CA TYR A 433 -3.81 8.85 1.61
C TYR A 433 -3.55 9.67 2.90
N ASP A 434 -4.60 10.08 3.62
CA ASP A 434 -4.45 10.72 4.94
C ASP A 434 -4.04 9.67 5.97
N ILE A 435 -4.69 8.50 5.95
CA ILE A 435 -4.40 7.37 6.87
C ILE A 435 -2.94 6.93 6.69
N ASP A 436 -2.54 6.63 5.46
CA ASP A 436 -1.19 6.14 5.15
C ASP A 436 -0.10 7.12 5.62
N SER A 437 -0.32 8.43 5.42
CA SER A 437 0.66 9.46 5.78
C SER A 437 0.69 9.75 7.28
N LEU A 438 -0.47 9.84 7.94
CA LEU A 438 -0.57 10.06 9.38
C LEU A 438 -0.08 8.86 10.18
N ASP A 439 -0.39 7.63 9.76
CA ASP A 439 0.15 6.42 10.39
C ASP A 439 1.66 6.31 10.23
N ALA A 440 2.20 6.71 9.06
CA ALA A 440 3.65 6.77 8.86
C ALA A 440 4.32 7.78 9.81
N ALA A 441 3.74 8.98 9.99
CA ALA A 441 4.24 9.99 10.93
C ALA A 441 4.09 9.55 12.40
N CYS A 442 3.03 8.82 12.73
CA CYS A 442 2.81 8.25 14.06
C CYS A 442 3.74 7.08 14.36
N LYS A 443 4.19 6.27 13.39
CA LYS A 443 5.18 5.21 13.61
C LYS A 443 6.51 5.73 14.19
N ALA A 444 6.83 7.00 13.98
CA ALA A 444 7.99 7.68 14.57
C ALA A 444 7.77 8.16 16.03
N THR A 445 6.61 7.87 16.63
CA THR A 445 6.08 8.52 17.83
C THR A 445 5.30 7.56 18.73
N THR A 446 5.60 7.50 20.02
CA THR A 446 4.97 6.52 20.94
C THR A 446 3.81 7.05 21.80
N GLY A 447 3.24 8.23 21.53
CA GLY A 447 2.30 8.89 22.46
C GLY A 447 0.97 9.40 21.87
N ILE A 448 0.65 9.09 20.61
CA ILE A 448 -0.57 9.55 19.94
C ILE A 448 -1.32 8.36 19.33
N GLU A 449 -2.59 8.19 19.70
CA GLU A 449 -3.52 7.20 19.14
C GLU A 449 -4.49 7.91 18.17
N LEU A 450 -4.51 7.48 16.90
CA LEU A 450 -5.37 8.07 15.86
C LEU A 450 -6.61 7.21 15.61
N SER A 451 -7.79 7.85 15.62
CA SER A 451 -9.05 7.25 15.19
C SER A 451 -9.55 7.95 13.94
N TYR A 452 -9.78 7.20 12.86
CA TYR A 452 -10.12 7.75 11.55
C TYR A 452 -11.63 7.67 11.26
N PHE A 453 -12.19 8.78 10.80
CA PHE A 453 -13.59 8.92 10.43
C PHE A 453 -13.69 9.48 9.00
N GLU A 454 -14.30 8.71 8.11
CA GLU A 454 -14.61 9.16 6.75
C GLU A 454 -15.58 10.36 6.71
N PRO A 455 -16.62 10.45 7.57
CA PRO A 455 -17.49 11.63 7.61
C PRO A 455 -16.73 12.92 7.95
N LEU A 456 -17.18 14.04 7.37
CA LEU A 456 -16.72 15.38 7.77
C LEU A 456 -17.23 15.72 9.17
N LEU A 457 -16.48 16.55 9.89
CA LEU A 457 -16.92 17.15 11.14
C LEU A 457 -18.02 18.18 10.85
N ASP A 458 -19.15 18.00 11.51
CA ASP A 458 -20.22 18.98 11.61
C ASP A 458 -20.92 18.84 12.97
N LYS A 459 -21.99 19.61 13.18
CA LYS A 459 -22.79 19.54 14.40
C LYS A 459 -23.26 18.11 14.72
N THR A 460 -23.61 17.31 13.71
CA THR A 460 -24.16 15.95 13.88
C THR A 460 -23.09 14.91 14.15
N THR A 461 -21.91 15.04 13.53
CA THR A 461 -20.80 14.08 13.69
C THR A 461 -19.86 14.42 14.85
N ALA A 462 -19.97 15.62 15.44
CA ALA A 462 -19.20 16.01 16.63
C ALA A 462 -19.28 15.01 17.80
N VAL A 463 -20.35 14.22 17.90
CA VAL A 463 -20.49 13.16 18.92
C VAL A 463 -19.41 12.08 18.83
N LEU A 464 -18.82 11.86 17.65
CA LEU A 464 -17.75 10.88 17.43
C LEU A 464 -16.44 11.25 18.16
N THR A 465 -16.34 12.48 18.67
CA THR A 465 -15.17 12.96 19.43
C THR A 465 -15.18 12.55 20.90
N GLN A 466 -16.25 11.90 21.38
CA GLN A 466 -16.30 11.40 22.75
C GLN A 466 -15.12 10.47 23.05
N GLY A 467 -14.42 10.74 24.16
CA GLY A 467 -13.24 9.97 24.55
C GLY A 467 -11.94 10.33 23.82
N HIS A 468 -11.93 11.43 23.05
CA HIS A 468 -10.72 11.95 22.39
C HIS A 468 -10.28 13.27 23.03
N ASP A 469 -8.95 13.46 23.14
CA ASP A 469 -8.34 14.70 23.66
C ASP A 469 -8.18 15.77 22.57
N ALA A 470 -8.10 15.35 21.31
CA ALA A 470 -7.88 16.24 20.18
C ALA A 470 -8.68 15.81 18.94
N ILE A 471 -8.83 16.74 18.00
CA ILE A 471 -9.33 16.46 16.66
C ILE A 471 -8.32 16.88 15.59
N CYS A 472 -8.30 16.15 14.48
CA CYS A 472 -7.55 16.48 13.29
C CYS A 472 -8.53 16.69 12.12
N ILE A 473 -8.62 17.92 11.63
CA ILE A 473 -9.61 18.34 10.62
C ILE A 473 -8.93 18.94 9.39
N PHE A 474 -9.67 19.00 8.29
CA PHE A 474 -9.26 19.57 7.01
C PHE A 474 -10.15 20.75 6.61
N VAL A 475 -9.97 21.25 5.38
CA VAL A 475 -10.55 22.52 4.94
C VAL A 475 -12.07 22.51 4.77
N ASN A 476 -12.69 21.33 4.64
CA ASN A 476 -14.13 21.16 4.42
C ASN A 476 -14.93 20.86 5.69
N ASP A 477 -14.24 20.61 6.80
CA ASP A 477 -14.88 20.37 8.10
C ASP A 477 -15.47 21.67 8.66
N VAL A 478 -16.59 21.57 9.38
CA VAL A 478 -17.25 22.71 10.02
C VAL A 478 -16.88 22.74 11.50
N CYS A 479 -16.09 23.73 11.92
CA CYS A 479 -15.65 23.91 13.30
C CYS A 479 -16.06 25.31 13.82
N ASP A 480 -17.36 25.59 13.75
CA ASP A 480 -17.96 26.83 14.24
C ASP A 480 -18.14 26.83 15.77
N ALA A 481 -18.64 27.94 16.33
CA ALA A 481 -18.88 28.06 17.77
C ALA A 481 -19.75 26.93 18.35
N THR A 482 -20.77 26.46 17.61
CA THR A 482 -21.67 25.39 18.10
C THR A 482 -20.94 24.05 18.17
N VAL A 483 -20.10 23.76 17.17
CA VAL A 483 -19.27 22.55 17.17
C VAL A 483 -18.23 22.63 18.29
N LEU A 484 -17.53 23.76 18.42
CA LEU A 484 -16.51 23.97 19.46
C LEU A 484 -17.09 23.82 20.88
N GLU A 485 -18.30 24.29 21.14
CA GLU A 485 -18.98 24.07 22.43
C GLU A 485 -19.22 22.58 22.72
N ARG A 486 -19.61 21.78 21.72
CA ARG A 486 -19.77 20.33 21.87
C ARG A 486 -18.44 19.62 22.09
N LEU A 487 -17.41 20.01 21.34
CA LEU A 487 -16.05 19.49 21.50
C LEU A 487 -15.55 19.73 22.94
N HIS A 488 -15.75 20.94 23.48
CA HIS A 488 -15.41 21.27 24.86
C HIS A 488 -16.17 20.41 25.87
N GLN A 489 -17.48 20.20 25.66
CA GLN A 489 -18.31 19.32 26.53
C GLN A 489 -17.83 17.86 26.53
N TYR A 490 -17.27 17.38 25.42
CA TYR A 490 -16.72 16.03 25.30
C TYR A 490 -15.26 15.90 25.77
N GLY A 491 -14.65 17.00 26.21
CA GLY A 491 -13.29 17.02 26.76
C GLY A 491 -12.18 17.23 25.74
N VAL A 492 -12.51 17.63 24.50
CA VAL A 492 -11.52 17.96 23.47
C VAL A 492 -10.82 19.27 23.82
N LYS A 493 -9.48 19.24 23.83
CA LYS A 493 -8.60 20.35 24.20
C LYS A 493 -7.90 20.98 22.99
N PHE A 494 -7.70 20.20 21.93
CA PHE A 494 -6.87 20.60 20.78
C PHE A 494 -7.59 20.38 19.44
N VAL A 495 -7.43 21.36 18.55
CA VAL A 495 -7.87 21.29 17.15
C VAL A 495 -6.64 21.43 16.25
N ALA A 496 -6.27 20.36 15.57
CA ALA A 496 -5.20 20.36 14.60
C ALA A 496 -5.78 20.42 13.17
N LEU A 497 -5.40 21.44 12.42
CA LEU A 497 -5.69 21.54 11.00
C LEU A 497 -4.55 20.93 10.20
N ARG A 498 -4.83 19.85 9.46
CA ARG A 498 -3.85 19.24 8.53
C ARG A 498 -3.75 20.02 7.20
N CYS A 499 -3.88 21.34 7.27
CA CYS A 499 -3.87 22.25 6.15
C CYS A 499 -3.40 23.65 6.58
N ALA A 500 -3.15 24.51 5.58
CA ALA A 500 -2.77 25.90 5.84
C ALA A 500 -3.98 26.81 6.12
N GLY A 501 -5.10 26.62 5.43
CA GLY A 501 -6.30 27.45 5.63
C GLY A 501 -7.01 27.12 6.93
N PHE A 502 -7.56 28.13 7.62
CA PHE A 502 -8.27 27.96 8.90
C PHE A 502 -9.61 28.71 8.94
N ASN A 503 -10.13 29.12 7.78
CA ASN A 503 -11.37 29.91 7.68
C ASN A 503 -12.61 29.17 8.19
N ASN A 504 -12.52 27.85 8.35
CA ASN A 504 -13.57 26.97 8.81
C ASN A 504 -13.61 26.79 10.34
N VAL A 505 -12.74 27.51 11.08
CA VAL A 505 -12.65 27.46 12.55
C VAL A 505 -12.97 28.82 13.16
N ASP A 506 -13.92 28.87 14.11
CA ASP A 506 -14.17 30.07 14.90
C ASP A 506 -13.11 30.24 16.01
N LEU A 507 -12.05 30.97 15.69
CA LEU A 507 -10.93 31.21 16.60
C LEU A 507 -11.33 31.96 17.88
N ALA A 508 -12.35 32.82 17.82
CA ALA A 508 -12.81 33.59 18.98
C ALA A 508 -13.58 32.68 19.95
N ALA A 509 -14.40 31.76 19.44
CA ALA A 509 -15.06 30.74 20.24
C ALA A 509 -14.04 29.74 20.84
N ALA A 510 -13.07 29.28 20.03
CA ALA A 510 -12.02 28.37 20.50
C ALA A 510 -11.22 28.97 21.66
N ALA A 511 -10.86 30.25 21.57
CA ALA A 511 -10.16 30.97 22.63
C ALA A 511 -10.99 31.07 23.94
N LYS A 512 -12.30 31.33 23.84
CA LYS A 512 -13.19 31.39 25.02
C LYS A 512 -13.34 30.04 25.72
N LEU A 513 -13.24 28.94 24.98
CA LEU A 513 -13.38 27.57 25.47
C LEU A 513 -12.03 26.93 25.84
N ASP A 514 -10.94 27.71 25.81
CA ASP A 514 -9.56 27.26 26.01
C ASP A 514 -9.12 26.09 25.10
N ILE A 515 -9.70 26.02 23.90
CA ILE A 515 -9.31 25.06 22.87
C ILE A 515 -8.16 25.64 22.05
N LYS A 516 -7.01 24.96 22.00
CA LYS A 516 -5.85 25.41 21.21
C LYS A 516 -6.00 24.94 19.76
N VAL A 517 -5.77 25.86 18.82
CA VAL A 517 -5.87 25.60 17.38
C VAL A 517 -4.49 25.68 16.74
N VAL A 518 -4.05 24.63 16.06
CA VAL A 518 -2.75 24.55 15.35
C VAL A 518 -2.97 24.20 13.88
N ARG A 519 -2.06 24.62 13.00
CA ARG A 519 -2.17 24.38 11.55
C ARG A 519 -0.87 23.92 10.91
N VAL A 520 -0.90 23.57 9.62
CA VAL A 520 0.30 23.34 8.80
C VAL A 520 0.50 24.52 7.84
N PRO A 521 1.33 25.52 8.17
CA PRO A 521 1.41 26.76 7.38
C PRO A 521 2.07 26.59 6.01
N SER A 522 2.94 25.59 5.83
CA SER A 522 3.68 25.35 4.60
C SER A 522 4.09 23.87 4.55
N TYR A 523 3.59 23.13 3.56
CA TYR A 523 3.82 21.69 3.44
C TYR A 523 4.64 21.30 2.21
N ALA A 524 4.50 21.99 1.07
CA ALA A 524 5.38 21.88 -0.09
C ALA A 524 5.02 22.97 -1.11
N PRO A 525 5.63 24.16 -1.04
CA PRO A 525 5.41 25.21 -2.03
C PRO A 525 5.70 24.76 -3.48
N GLU A 526 6.66 23.85 -3.65
CA GLU A 526 7.03 23.23 -4.92
C GLU A 526 5.88 22.44 -5.53
N ALA A 527 5.17 21.62 -4.74
CA ALA A 527 4.05 20.81 -5.22
C ALA A 527 2.98 21.68 -5.91
N VAL A 528 2.58 22.77 -5.25
CA VAL A 528 1.57 23.69 -5.80
C VAL A 528 2.11 24.44 -7.03
N ALA A 529 3.38 24.85 -6.99
CA ALA A 529 4.01 25.55 -8.12
C ALA A 529 4.12 24.66 -9.37
N GLU A 530 4.55 23.41 -9.20
CA GLU A 530 4.63 22.40 -10.27
C GLU A 530 3.25 22.07 -10.83
N PHE A 531 2.24 21.90 -9.96
CA PHE A 531 0.86 21.66 -10.38
C PHE A 531 0.30 22.83 -11.19
N THR A 532 0.58 24.08 -10.77
CA THR A 532 0.20 25.30 -11.51
C THR A 532 0.74 25.27 -12.95
N VAL A 533 2.01 24.90 -13.12
CA VAL A 533 2.64 24.75 -14.43
C VAL A 533 2.04 23.58 -15.23
N GLY A 534 1.70 22.48 -14.57
CA GLY A 534 0.98 21.36 -15.18
C GLY A 534 -0.41 21.74 -15.70
N MET A 535 -1.18 22.53 -14.92
CA MET A 535 -2.48 23.08 -15.36
C MET A 535 -2.30 24.00 -16.56
N LEU A 536 -1.32 24.90 -16.51
CA LEU A 536 -1.00 25.80 -17.61
C LEU A 536 -0.73 25.03 -18.91
N LEU A 537 0.12 24.00 -18.86
CA LEU A 537 0.41 23.16 -20.02
C LEU A 537 -0.82 22.38 -20.49
N THR A 538 -1.65 21.88 -19.58
CA THR A 538 -2.88 21.16 -19.90
C THR A 538 -3.87 22.05 -20.66
N VAL A 539 -4.04 23.30 -20.23
CA VAL A 539 -4.93 24.26 -20.91
C VAL A 539 -4.37 24.66 -22.28
N ILE A 540 -3.07 24.96 -22.37
CA ILE A 540 -2.43 25.41 -23.62
C ILE A 540 -2.35 24.28 -24.65
N ARG A 541 -1.99 23.06 -24.23
CA ARG A 541 -1.76 21.90 -25.11
C ARG A 541 -2.96 20.97 -25.22
N LYS A 542 -4.00 21.20 -24.43
CA LYS A 542 -5.27 20.45 -24.40
C LYS A 542 -5.07 18.95 -24.18
N TYR A 543 -4.17 18.60 -23.26
CA TYR A 543 -3.86 17.20 -22.94
C TYR A 543 -5.10 16.41 -22.52
N HIS A 544 -6.00 17.03 -21.74
CA HIS A 544 -7.27 16.46 -21.32
C HIS A 544 -8.15 16.02 -22.51
N LYS A 545 -8.23 16.84 -23.57
CA LYS A 545 -8.97 16.48 -24.79
C LYS A 545 -8.29 15.41 -25.60
N SER A 546 -6.99 15.54 -25.80
CA SER A 546 -6.19 14.60 -26.57
C SER A 546 -6.30 13.19 -25.97
N PHE A 547 -6.21 13.10 -24.63
CA PHE A 547 -6.38 11.86 -23.89
C PHE A 547 -7.74 11.19 -24.13
N SER A 548 -8.85 11.93 -24.03
CA SER A 548 -10.18 11.38 -24.29
C SER A 548 -10.33 10.89 -25.74
N ARG A 549 -9.84 11.68 -26.72
CA ARG A 549 -9.92 11.32 -28.14
C ARG A 549 -9.18 10.02 -28.45
N VAL A 550 -7.94 9.88 -27.97
CA VAL A 550 -7.11 8.70 -28.24
C VAL A 550 -7.73 7.44 -27.64
N ARG A 551 -8.37 7.54 -26.46
CA ARG A 551 -9.08 6.41 -25.84
C ARG A 551 -10.29 5.91 -26.65
N GLU A 552 -10.85 6.76 -27.49
CA GLU A 552 -11.97 6.45 -28.38
C GLU A 552 -11.52 6.18 -29.83
N GLY A 553 -10.20 6.07 -30.08
CA GLY A 553 -9.65 5.83 -31.42
C GLY A 553 -9.66 7.05 -32.34
N ASN A 554 -9.93 8.25 -31.81
CA ASN A 554 -9.86 9.50 -32.56
C ASN A 554 -8.45 10.11 -32.46
N PHE A 555 -7.73 10.18 -33.58
CA PHE A 555 -6.38 10.74 -33.66
C PHE A 555 -6.30 12.09 -34.39
N LEU A 556 -7.45 12.70 -34.71
CA LEU A 556 -7.49 13.99 -35.37
C LEU A 556 -7.00 15.10 -34.44
N LEU A 557 -6.19 16.02 -34.99
CA LEU A 557 -5.57 17.12 -34.25
C LEU A 557 -6.40 18.42 -34.26
N ASP A 558 -7.52 18.45 -34.99
CA ASP A 558 -8.36 19.63 -35.12
C ASP A 558 -8.87 20.13 -33.76
N GLY A 559 -8.65 21.42 -33.50
CA GLY A 559 -8.98 22.05 -32.23
C GLY A 559 -7.96 21.82 -31.10
N LEU A 560 -6.87 21.07 -31.33
CA LEU A 560 -5.80 20.84 -30.35
C LEU A 560 -4.60 21.79 -30.50
N LEU A 561 -4.61 22.69 -31.49
CA LEU A 561 -3.55 23.68 -31.70
C LEU A 561 -3.35 24.54 -30.43
N GLY A 562 -2.11 24.65 -29.98
CA GLY A 562 -1.68 25.43 -28.81
C GLY A 562 -0.59 26.43 -29.19
N PHE A 563 0.12 26.97 -28.20
CA PHE A 563 1.23 27.90 -28.42
C PHE A 563 2.43 27.61 -27.50
N ASN A 564 3.59 28.15 -27.87
CA ASN A 564 4.82 28.03 -27.07
C ASN A 564 4.86 29.06 -25.95
N LEU A 565 5.29 28.62 -24.75
CA LEU A 565 5.51 29.49 -23.58
C LEU A 565 6.72 30.42 -23.75
N ALA A 566 7.77 29.98 -24.43
CA ALA A 566 8.97 30.78 -24.64
C ALA A 566 8.64 32.15 -25.26
N GLY A 567 9.15 33.21 -24.62
CA GLY A 567 8.92 34.60 -25.01
C GLY A 567 7.54 35.17 -24.67
N LYS A 568 6.61 34.40 -24.10
CA LYS A 568 5.32 34.91 -23.60
C LYS A 568 5.50 35.67 -22.29
N THR A 569 4.64 36.65 -22.05
CA THR A 569 4.61 37.38 -20.78
C THR A 569 3.68 36.68 -19.79
N VAL A 570 4.21 36.34 -18.62
CA VAL A 570 3.44 35.76 -17.51
C VAL A 570 3.35 36.78 -16.39
N GLY A 571 2.14 37.13 -15.98
CA GLY A 571 1.85 37.98 -14.83
C GLY A 571 1.54 37.16 -13.59
N LEU A 572 2.33 37.32 -12.52
CA LEU A 572 2.09 36.72 -11.22
C LEU A 572 1.43 37.74 -10.28
N ILE A 573 0.27 37.39 -9.74
CA ILE A 573 -0.39 38.19 -8.69
C ILE A 573 -0.09 37.53 -7.35
N GLY A 574 0.87 38.09 -6.63
CA GLY A 574 1.45 37.52 -5.40
C GLY A 574 2.79 36.82 -5.64
N THR A 575 3.77 37.17 -4.80
CA THR A 575 5.18 36.72 -4.83
C THR A 575 5.60 36.12 -3.50
N GLY A 576 4.68 35.46 -2.82
CA GLY A 576 5.00 34.56 -1.71
C GLY A 576 5.76 33.31 -2.18
N LYS A 577 5.98 32.36 -1.27
CA LYS A 577 6.79 31.15 -1.53
C LYS A 577 6.43 30.43 -2.85
N ILE A 578 5.13 30.20 -3.09
CA ILE A 578 4.64 29.51 -4.30
C ILE A 578 4.87 30.37 -5.54
N GLY A 579 4.51 31.65 -5.49
CA GLY A 579 4.66 32.58 -6.62
C GLY A 579 6.10 32.72 -7.08
N LEU A 580 7.07 32.79 -6.15
CA LEU A 580 8.50 32.84 -6.49
C LEU A 580 8.97 31.57 -7.21
N ILE A 581 8.55 30.38 -6.76
CA ILE A 581 8.91 29.11 -7.39
C ILE A 581 8.26 28.99 -8.78
N THR A 582 6.98 29.31 -8.91
CA THR A 582 6.28 29.33 -10.21
C THR A 582 6.96 30.29 -11.17
N GLY A 583 7.29 31.50 -10.72
CA GLY A 583 8.01 32.49 -11.53
C GLY A 583 9.39 32.01 -11.95
N ARG A 584 10.15 31.38 -11.05
CA ARG A 584 11.45 30.76 -11.37
C ARG A 584 11.32 29.69 -12.46
N ILE A 585 10.36 28.78 -12.35
CA ILE A 585 10.13 27.71 -13.33
C ILE A 585 9.79 28.31 -14.69
N LEU A 586 8.91 29.31 -14.73
CA LEU A 586 8.48 29.93 -15.99
C LEU A 586 9.55 30.81 -16.62
N ALA A 587 10.26 31.62 -15.83
CA ALA A 587 11.32 32.50 -16.30
C ALA A 587 12.55 31.70 -16.76
N LYS A 588 13.09 30.83 -15.89
CA LYS A 588 14.36 30.14 -16.15
C LYS A 588 14.19 28.80 -16.87
N GLY A 589 13.07 28.10 -16.66
CA GLY A 589 12.81 26.81 -17.28
C GLY A 589 12.16 26.91 -18.66
N PHE A 590 11.15 27.78 -18.80
CA PHE A 590 10.40 27.95 -20.05
C PHE A 590 10.76 29.21 -20.84
N CYS A 591 11.71 30.03 -20.36
CA CYS A 591 12.14 31.26 -21.00
C CYS A 591 10.99 32.26 -21.23
N CYS A 592 10.08 32.38 -20.25
CA CYS A 592 9.02 33.40 -20.27
C CYS A 592 9.53 34.74 -19.74
N ASN A 593 8.88 35.82 -20.16
CA ASN A 593 9.05 37.15 -19.55
C ASN A 593 8.12 37.24 -18.34
N VAL A 594 8.64 37.01 -17.13
CA VAL A 594 7.80 36.99 -15.93
C VAL A 594 7.75 38.37 -15.27
N ILE A 595 6.53 38.91 -15.16
CA ILE A 595 6.23 40.13 -14.41
C ILE A 595 5.37 39.81 -13.19
N ALA A 596 5.46 40.62 -12.13
CA ALA A 596 4.69 40.40 -10.92
C ALA A 596 4.13 41.69 -10.32
N TYR A 597 3.00 41.55 -9.62
CA TYR A 597 2.43 42.57 -8.75
C TYR A 597 2.24 41.96 -7.37
N ASP A 598 2.82 42.61 -6.37
CA ASP A 598 2.66 42.29 -4.96
C ASP A 598 2.73 43.61 -4.17
N PRO A 599 1.79 43.88 -3.25
CA PRO A 599 1.90 45.03 -2.35
C PRO A 599 3.20 45.06 -1.53
N TYR A 600 3.80 43.89 -1.31
CA TYR A 600 5.06 43.72 -0.58
C TYR A 600 6.08 42.95 -1.47
N PRO A 601 6.84 43.67 -2.31
CA PRO A 601 7.81 43.05 -3.20
C PRO A 601 8.85 42.20 -2.45
N SER A 602 8.97 40.93 -2.84
CA SER A 602 10.03 40.04 -2.36
C SER A 602 11.40 40.43 -2.93
N PRO A 603 12.46 40.50 -2.10
CA PRO A 603 13.84 40.77 -2.56
C PRO A 603 14.38 39.65 -3.47
N ASP A 604 13.89 38.42 -3.33
CA ASP A 604 14.36 37.26 -4.09
C ASP A 604 13.83 37.24 -5.53
N ALA A 605 12.88 38.11 -5.89
CA ALA A 605 12.20 38.09 -7.18
C ALA A 605 13.17 38.23 -8.36
N ALA A 606 14.13 39.15 -8.27
CA ALA A 606 15.10 39.40 -9.33
C ALA A 606 15.98 38.16 -9.59
N GLU A 607 16.44 37.50 -8.53
CA GLU A 607 17.20 36.25 -8.64
C GLU A 607 16.40 35.13 -9.27
N ASN A 608 15.08 35.13 -9.10
CA ASN A 608 14.16 34.18 -9.73
C ASN A 608 13.77 34.56 -11.17
N GLY A 609 14.27 35.68 -11.71
CA GLY A 609 13.97 36.14 -13.07
C GLY A 609 12.62 36.83 -13.19
N ILE A 610 12.12 37.42 -12.10
CA ILE A 610 10.82 38.09 -11.99
C ILE A 610 11.04 39.60 -11.91
N ALA A 611 10.32 40.37 -12.71
CA ALA A 611 10.33 41.84 -12.66
C ALA A 611 9.01 42.38 -12.09
N TYR A 612 9.06 43.36 -11.19
CA TYR A 612 7.82 44.00 -10.70
C TYR A 612 7.31 45.05 -11.68
N VAL A 613 5.99 45.22 -11.66
CA VAL A 613 5.28 46.36 -12.26
C VAL A 613 4.61 47.18 -11.15
N ASP A 614 4.40 48.46 -11.41
CA ASP A 614 3.93 49.41 -10.37
C ASP A 614 2.44 49.23 -10.06
N THR A 615 1.66 48.73 -11.03
CA THR A 615 0.21 48.60 -10.88
C THR A 615 -0.29 47.24 -11.37
N LEU A 616 -1.38 46.77 -10.75
CA LEU A 616 -2.09 45.57 -11.22
C LEU A 616 -2.59 45.74 -12.66
N GLU A 617 -3.05 46.93 -13.03
CA GLU A 617 -3.53 47.22 -14.39
C GLU A 617 -2.44 47.03 -15.46
N GLU A 618 -1.21 47.45 -15.16
CA GLU A 618 -0.07 47.20 -16.03
C GLU A 618 0.20 45.70 -16.20
N LEU A 619 0.11 44.93 -15.11
CA LEU A 619 0.25 43.47 -15.17
C LEU A 619 -0.83 42.84 -16.06
N LEU A 620 -2.09 43.23 -15.89
CA LEU A 620 -3.23 42.69 -16.65
C LEU A 620 -3.08 42.98 -18.15
N GLY A 621 -2.70 44.21 -18.52
CA GLY A 621 -2.57 44.61 -19.92
C GLY A 621 -1.36 44.00 -20.65
N ARG A 622 -0.29 43.66 -19.93
CA ARG A 622 0.95 43.12 -20.52
C ARG A 622 0.99 41.59 -20.58
N SER A 623 0.21 40.91 -19.76
CA SER A 623 0.26 39.44 -19.60
C SER A 623 -0.44 38.68 -20.73
N ASP A 624 0.19 37.64 -21.24
CA ASP A 624 -0.46 36.60 -22.07
C ASP A 624 -1.04 35.49 -21.18
N ILE A 625 -0.45 35.30 -20.00
CA ILE A 625 -0.85 34.33 -18.98
C ILE A 625 -0.87 35.06 -17.63
N ILE A 626 -1.92 34.87 -16.83
CA ILE A 626 -2.04 35.41 -15.47
C ILE A 626 -2.16 34.23 -14.49
N SER A 627 -1.34 34.23 -13.44
CA SER A 627 -1.38 33.21 -12.38
C SER A 627 -1.56 33.85 -11.00
N LEU A 628 -2.53 33.35 -10.24
CA LEU A 628 -2.86 33.87 -8.91
C LEU A 628 -2.15 33.06 -7.81
N HIS A 629 -1.41 33.75 -6.95
CA HIS A 629 -0.68 33.19 -5.81
C HIS A 629 -0.83 34.03 -4.52
N CYS A 630 -1.84 34.88 -4.47
CA CYS A 630 -2.14 35.74 -3.33
C CYS A 630 -3.13 35.06 -2.35
N PRO A 631 -3.06 35.38 -1.04
CA PRO A 631 -4.05 34.93 -0.07
C PRO A 631 -5.42 35.59 -0.33
N LEU A 632 -6.50 34.94 0.12
CA LEU A 632 -7.85 35.54 0.09
C LEU A 632 -8.04 36.46 1.31
N ASN A 633 -8.30 37.74 1.05
CA ASN A 633 -8.68 38.75 2.03
C ASN A 633 -9.66 39.75 1.39
N GLU A 634 -10.07 40.80 2.11
CA GLU A 634 -11.01 41.80 1.59
C GLU A 634 -10.52 42.51 0.32
N GLN A 635 -9.21 42.69 0.16
CA GLN A 635 -8.60 43.37 -0.99
C GLN A 635 -8.42 42.46 -2.20
N THR A 636 -8.25 41.15 -2.00
CA THR A 636 -8.03 40.17 -3.07
C THR A 636 -9.31 39.42 -3.47
N ARG A 637 -10.39 39.54 -2.67
CA ARG A 637 -11.70 39.00 -3.02
C ARG A 637 -12.20 39.66 -4.31
N TYR A 638 -12.49 38.83 -5.32
CA TYR A 638 -12.88 39.28 -6.65
C TYR A 638 -11.84 40.22 -7.32
N ILE A 639 -10.55 40.02 -7.04
CA ILE A 639 -9.46 40.71 -7.74
C ILE A 639 -9.50 40.47 -9.25
N ILE A 640 -10.02 39.31 -9.66
CA ILE A 640 -10.46 39.03 -11.02
C ILE A 640 -11.98 39.15 -11.07
N ASN A 641 -12.45 40.20 -11.74
CA ASN A 641 -13.84 40.58 -11.99
C ASN A 641 -13.98 41.15 -13.42
N ASP A 642 -15.19 41.57 -13.78
CA ASP A 642 -15.51 42.09 -15.12
C ASP A 642 -14.58 43.25 -15.55
N ASP A 643 -14.32 44.22 -14.66
CA ASP A 643 -13.44 45.36 -14.95
C ASP A 643 -11.99 44.93 -15.15
N SER A 644 -11.49 44.01 -14.32
CA SER A 644 -10.11 43.50 -14.46
C SER A 644 -9.95 42.66 -15.73
N LEU A 645 -10.96 41.85 -16.09
CA LEU A 645 -10.96 41.02 -17.29
C LEU A 645 -10.98 41.90 -18.55
N ALA A 646 -11.75 42.99 -18.53
CA ALA A 646 -11.78 43.97 -19.62
C ALA A 646 -10.40 44.63 -19.90
N LYS A 647 -9.51 44.65 -18.90
CA LYS A 647 -8.15 45.20 -19.02
C LYS A 647 -7.11 44.17 -19.50
N THR A 648 -7.49 42.90 -19.65
CA THR A 648 -6.60 41.84 -20.12
C THR A 648 -6.51 41.79 -21.65
N LYS A 649 -5.47 41.13 -22.17
CA LYS A 649 -5.37 40.84 -23.61
C LYS A 649 -6.46 39.85 -24.04
N PRO A 650 -7.02 40.01 -25.26
CA PRO A 650 -7.86 38.97 -25.86
C PRO A 650 -7.13 37.62 -25.93
N GLY A 651 -7.76 36.57 -25.40
CA GLY A 651 -7.19 35.23 -25.38
C GLY A 651 -6.20 34.95 -24.24
N VAL A 652 -6.15 35.81 -23.21
CA VAL A 652 -5.36 35.57 -21.99
C VAL A 652 -5.69 34.21 -21.36
N VAL A 653 -4.66 33.52 -20.86
CA VAL A 653 -4.84 32.30 -20.06
C VAL A 653 -4.80 32.66 -18.58
N LEU A 654 -5.87 32.37 -17.86
CA LEU A 654 -5.94 32.54 -16.40
C LEU A 654 -5.71 31.19 -15.72
N ILE A 655 -4.83 31.17 -14.71
CA ILE A 655 -4.60 30.02 -13.83
C ILE A 655 -4.85 30.45 -12.39
N ASN A 656 -5.68 29.70 -11.68
CA ASN A 656 -5.90 29.91 -10.26
C ASN A 656 -5.76 28.60 -9.47
N THR A 657 -4.62 28.49 -8.78
CA THR A 657 -4.32 27.49 -7.75
C THR A 657 -4.33 28.10 -6.34
N SER A 658 -4.89 29.32 -6.22
CA SER A 658 -5.10 30.05 -4.98
C SER A 658 -6.59 30.18 -4.66
N ARG A 659 -6.92 30.75 -3.50
CA ARG A 659 -8.32 30.92 -3.05
C ARG A 659 -9.01 32.18 -3.60
N ALA A 660 -8.37 32.93 -4.52
CA ALA A 660 -8.85 34.24 -4.95
C ALA A 660 -10.12 34.18 -5.82
N VAL A 661 -10.17 33.39 -6.92
CA VAL A 661 -11.38 33.09 -7.74
C VAL A 661 -11.16 31.87 -8.65
N GLY A 662 -11.94 30.78 -8.49
CA GLY A 662 -12.22 29.68 -9.45
C GLY A 662 -11.12 29.16 -10.40
N LEU A 663 -10.63 27.92 -10.20
CA LEU A 663 -10.14 26.94 -11.22
C LEU A 663 -9.72 25.60 -10.56
N ASP A 664 -8.72 25.60 -9.67
CA ASP A 664 -8.42 24.47 -8.75
C ASP A 664 -9.09 24.66 -7.38
N VAL A 665 -9.36 25.90 -6.98
CA VAL A 665 -10.18 26.25 -5.81
C VAL A 665 -11.42 26.99 -6.26
N TYR A 666 -12.61 26.60 -5.80
CA TYR A 666 -13.89 27.23 -6.14
C TYR A 666 -14.67 27.65 -4.88
N GLU A 667 -15.34 28.81 -4.90
CA GLU A 667 -15.98 29.40 -3.71
C GLU A 667 -17.03 28.46 -3.06
N LYS A 668 -17.67 27.59 -3.86
CA LYS A 668 -18.65 26.60 -3.39
C LYS A 668 -18.14 25.15 -3.52
N GLU A 669 -16.82 24.95 -3.48
CA GLU A 669 -16.20 23.62 -3.67
C GLU A 669 -16.55 22.62 -2.57
N ALA A 670 -16.83 23.07 -1.35
CA ALA A 670 -17.01 22.22 -0.18
C ALA A 670 -18.13 21.17 -0.35
N ALA A 671 -19.11 21.44 -1.22
CA ALA A 671 -20.21 20.52 -1.51
C ALA A 671 -19.84 19.37 -2.47
N TYR A 672 -18.75 19.49 -3.22
CA TYR A 672 -18.42 18.58 -4.32
C TYR A 672 -16.99 18.03 -4.26
N PHE A 673 -16.02 18.81 -3.78
CA PHE A 673 -14.61 18.46 -3.81
C PHE A 673 -14.31 17.50 -2.64
N PHE A 674 -13.38 16.57 -2.86
CA PHE A 674 -13.02 15.52 -1.90
C PHE A 674 -14.16 14.52 -1.58
N ALA A 675 -15.23 14.51 -2.36
CA ALA A 675 -16.36 13.58 -2.25
C ALA A 675 -16.74 12.97 -3.60
N ASP A 676 -17.26 11.73 -3.60
CA ASP A 676 -17.81 11.13 -4.81
C ASP A 676 -19.20 11.70 -5.12
N SER A 677 -19.28 12.39 -6.27
CA SER A 677 -20.51 12.97 -6.82
C SER A 677 -20.89 12.37 -8.18
N SER A 678 -20.28 11.25 -8.59
CA SER A 678 -20.46 10.62 -9.91
C SER A 678 -21.92 10.26 -10.25
N GLY A 679 -22.75 10.02 -9.23
CA GLY A 679 -24.19 9.75 -9.37
C GLY A 679 -25.12 10.88 -8.90
N LYS A 680 -24.62 12.07 -8.57
CA LYS A 680 -25.40 13.17 -8.00
C LYS A 680 -25.60 14.30 -9.01
N ILE A 681 -26.75 14.97 -8.93
CA ILE A 681 -27.01 16.18 -9.71
C ILE A 681 -26.16 17.32 -9.13
N ILE A 682 -25.40 17.99 -9.99
CA ILE A 682 -24.72 19.23 -9.63
C ILE A 682 -25.76 20.34 -9.60
N HIS A 683 -26.09 20.82 -8.40
CA HIS A 683 -27.06 21.89 -8.15
C HIS A 683 -26.45 23.30 -8.28
N ASP A 684 -25.14 23.39 -8.48
CA ASP A 684 -24.48 24.67 -8.75
C ASP A 684 -24.43 24.92 -10.27
N ASP A 685 -25.37 25.73 -10.74
CA ASP A 685 -25.54 26.09 -12.15
C ASP A 685 -24.28 26.72 -12.78
N VAL A 686 -23.50 27.47 -11.98
CA VAL A 686 -22.27 28.13 -12.44
C VAL A 686 -21.18 27.08 -12.59
N PHE A 687 -21.00 26.23 -11.59
CA PHE A 687 -20.03 25.14 -11.64
C PHE A 687 -20.34 24.16 -12.77
N ALA A 688 -21.60 23.74 -12.91
CA ALA A 688 -22.04 22.88 -14.01
C ALA A 688 -21.75 23.51 -15.38
N ARG A 689 -22.02 24.81 -15.55
CA ARG A 689 -21.71 25.55 -16.78
C ARG A 689 -20.22 25.60 -17.06
N LEU A 690 -19.38 25.87 -16.04
CA LEU A 690 -17.93 25.87 -16.18
C LEU A 690 -17.39 24.54 -16.72
N LEU A 691 -17.90 23.42 -16.21
CA LEU A 691 -17.51 22.07 -16.67
C LEU A 691 -17.90 21.78 -18.13
N THR A 692 -18.87 22.51 -18.71
CA THR A 692 -19.23 22.35 -20.12
C THR A 692 -18.25 23.03 -21.08
N PHE A 693 -17.47 24.01 -20.60
CA PHE A 693 -16.57 24.76 -21.45
C PHE A 693 -15.30 23.97 -21.74
N TYR A 694 -15.02 23.81 -23.02
CA TYR A 694 -13.92 22.98 -23.50
C TYR A 694 -12.51 23.56 -23.19
N ASN A 695 -12.46 24.86 -22.87
CA ASN A 695 -11.27 25.64 -22.54
C ASN A 695 -11.14 25.92 -21.03
N VAL A 696 -12.02 25.33 -20.22
CA VAL A 696 -11.92 25.33 -18.77
C VAL A 696 -11.38 23.96 -18.34
N PHE A 697 -10.38 23.97 -17.47
CA PHE A 697 -9.85 22.77 -16.83
C PHE A 697 -9.91 23.00 -15.32
N MET A 698 -10.64 22.13 -14.63
CA MET A 698 -10.79 22.19 -13.17
C MET A 698 -10.27 20.90 -12.56
N SER A 699 -9.64 21.03 -11.39
CA SER A 699 -9.22 19.93 -10.55
C SER A 699 -9.85 20.05 -9.17
N GLY A 700 -9.96 18.92 -8.46
CA GLY A 700 -10.61 18.86 -7.15
C GLY A 700 -9.71 19.33 -6.01
N HIS A 701 -9.11 20.52 -6.12
CA HIS A 701 -8.21 21.10 -5.12
C HIS A 701 -7.04 20.16 -4.77
N GLN A 702 -6.36 19.69 -5.82
CA GLN A 702 -5.33 18.64 -5.70
C GLN A 702 -3.90 19.18 -5.88
N ALA A 703 -3.71 20.50 -5.97
CA ALA A 703 -2.39 21.08 -6.20
C ALA A 703 -1.35 20.74 -5.12
N TYR A 704 -1.79 20.42 -3.90
CA TYR A 704 -0.91 19.99 -2.82
C TYR A 704 -0.64 18.48 -2.83
N LEU A 705 -1.32 17.67 -3.63
CA LEU A 705 -1.43 16.22 -3.43
C LEU A 705 -0.20 15.47 -3.99
N THR A 706 0.94 15.60 -3.31
CA THR A 706 2.18 14.86 -3.57
C THR A 706 2.63 14.07 -2.35
N LYS A 707 3.54 13.11 -2.53
CA LYS A 707 4.07 12.30 -1.42
C LYS A 707 4.79 13.18 -0.39
N GLU A 708 5.60 14.13 -0.87
CA GLU A 708 6.37 15.06 -0.05
C GLU A 708 5.46 15.98 0.75
N ALA A 709 4.42 16.51 0.11
CA ALA A 709 3.45 17.37 0.77
C ALA A 709 2.65 16.62 1.85
N LEU A 710 2.15 15.41 1.53
CA LEU A 710 1.41 14.59 2.49
C LEU A 710 2.27 14.18 3.69
N SER A 711 3.54 13.79 3.45
CA SER A 711 4.49 13.51 4.54
C SER A 711 4.69 14.73 5.43
N ASN A 712 4.99 15.90 4.83
CA ASN A 712 5.22 17.13 5.59
C ASN A 712 3.97 17.59 6.36
N ILE A 713 2.77 17.42 5.79
CA ILE A 713 1.50 17.68 6.48
C ILE A 713 1.37 16.77 7.70
N ALA A 714 1.57 15.46 7.52
CA ALA A 714 1.45 14.49 8.60
C ALA A 714 2.49 14.77 9.70
N ASP A 715 3.78 14.89 9.34
CA ASP A 715 4.87 15.15 10.28
C ASP A 715 4.65 16.44 11.08
N THR A 716 4.24 17.53 10.42
CA THR A 716 3.96 18.80 11.08
C THR A 716 2.73 18.71 11.99
N THR A 717 1.67 18.01 11.55
CA THR A 717 0.44 17.84 12.33
C THR A 717 0.72 17.05 13.61
N ILE A 718 1.42 15.92 13.50
CA ILE A 718 1.82 15.08 14.63
C ILE A 718 2.78 15.84 15.56
N LYS A 719 3.76 16.57 15.01
CA LYS A 719 4.64 17.43 15.81
C LYS A 719 3.86 18.49 16.59
N ASN A 720 2.90 19.16 15.96
CA ASN A 720 2.10 20.19 16.63
C ASN A 720 1.30 19.61 17.80
N LEU A 721 0.68 18.43 17.60
CA LEU A 721 -0.08 17.74 18.64
C LEU A 721 0.80 17.35 19.83
N LYS A 722 2.01 16.85 19.58
CA LYS A 722 3.00 16.60 20.65
C LYS A 722 3.42 17.85 21.39
N ASP A 723 3.71 18.92 20.66
CA ASP A 723 4.16 20.17 21.28
C ASP A 723 3.06 20.70 22.22
N LEU A 724 1.79 20.59 21.80
CA LEU A 724 0.62 20.90 22.61
C LEU A 724 0.48 19.97 23.83
N GLU A 725 0.69 18.66 23.66
CA GLU A 725 0.65 17.70 24.76
C GLU A 725 1.70 17.97 25.83
N ALA A 726 2.94 18.20 25.39
CA ALA A 726 4.10 18.30 26.26
C ALA A 726 4.22 19.70 26.91
N THR A 727 3.82 20.76 26.19
CA THR A 727 4.10 22.14 26.61
C THR A 727 2.87 23.05 26.66
N GLY A 728 1.71 22.60 26.15
CA GLY A 728 0.52 23.43 26.00
C GLY A 728 0.60 24.48 24.90
N THR A 729 1.69 24.51 24.12
CA THR A 729 1.92 25.49 23.03
C THR A 729 2.57 24.83 21.82
N SER A 730 2.40 25.42 20.64
CA SER A 730 3.08 25.00 19.42
C SER A 730 3.43 26.22 18.58
N GLU A 731 4.55 26.15 17.85
CA GLU A 731 4.98 27.21 16.92
C GLU A 731 3.90 27.54 15.90
N ASN A 732 3.15 26.53 15.46
CA ASN A 732 2.12 26.67 14.44
C ASN A 732 0.72 26.94 15.02
N GLN A 733 0.65 27.39 16.27
CA GLN A 733 -0.61 27.77 16.90
C GLN A 733 -1.18 29.04 16.26
N VAL A 734 -2.43 28.96 15.85
CA VAL A 734 -3.17 30.10 15.30
C VAL A 734 -3.62 30.98 16.47
N LYS A 735 -3.20 32.24 16.44
CA LYS A 735 -3.58 33.27 17.41
C LYS A 735 -4.43 34.33 16.72
N GLN A 736 -5.34 34.92 17.48
CA GLN A 736 -6.21 36.00 17.03
C GLN A 736 -5.41 37.27 16.70
#